data_AF-A0A8J3NIB1-F1
#
_entry.id   AF-A0A8J3NIB1-F1
#
_cell.length_a   1.000
_cell.length_b   1.000
_cell.length_c   1.000
_cell.angle_alpha   90.00
_cell.angle_beta   90.00
_cell.angle_gamma   90.00
#
_symmetry.space_group_name_H-M   'P 1'
#
loop_
_entity.id
_entity.type
_entity.pdbx_description
1 polymer ?
#
loop_
_entity_poly.entity_id
_entity_poly.type
_entity_poly.pdbx_seq_one_letter_code
_entity_poly.pdbx_strand_id
1 'polypeptide(L)'
;MSTVDRGASPVDVSVVSLAQLEAAAGGRDHALREQAGDRLVAMVTAGGADADAAMQALCRAELARLHHYFALRVDDEHDAVDLTRDLLDRVCAVHASAGLVLRHGARSFYRYVYTAARRDVAHHLRKRVRAAPADPADLDLADRPQPTVEELAGSWELGSWLRQATHHIKDDYELVLLAYTQDLPRRQLIEASGVAAHRFDRVLYDARIRVTEHLLTLHLARTRPCAAGEWNRRDPAGFTPQVYQRTRRHLKGCDVCRQQYAHSRKVGLAKDFLVIPILAMPAALAAWGREESDERAAAAVAVSRDTPATAPAPATVVAPADIVAAPRPPSPVGGLGGRILTALAGNPSLGRLADAVLGNPAAAGGTAVVVAVSVAAVVFTGTGGPAASPDPRPSATAVTAPGTAAPAVPTSPPSSGGPGAPGPAPSAPASPVPTGADPGSAGTGGASAGQVLQGSPNWGYVYVDKATEAEAPIGTATPLNLNTQWSTAADYPATTGQQALVTHTGTGRYQVRLPGLGAERAVTHVTAYRTVYRGRVCAVADYRRSGTDELVDVRCFDHTGAPIDWWFTVFVAAAAGGTQPYATVAYSAAGIRAAGTANSAGGTNSVTRTGTGRYQVQLPGRDFAAGTGGMMLTTFGTAAARCRVAGTASAGDALTVSVACQAVTTGAATARDSGFLLTYTDRAGPHRDGSAPSAYTLVSGGAAPHVDAARSYSSDGETPSVSRLNTGWYRLTWTSLGKFGDSVQLTAYGDDDRYCHLGAINSYSAPPKLTVDVYCHGNAGTLADGGFVASYLRAP
;
A
#
# COMPACT_ATOMS: atom_id res chain seq x y z
N MET A 1 63.71 -5.01 20.96
CA MET A 1 63.81 -4.95 19.49
C MET A 1 63.11 -6.19 18.93
N SER A 2 62.00 -6.02 18.21
CA SER A 2 61.42 -7.04 17.33
C SER A 2 60.53 -6.31 16.33
N THR A 3 60.96 -6.28 15.07
CA THR A 3 60.28 -5.60 13.98
C THR A 3 59.30 -6.55 13.32
N VAL A 4 58.00 -6.33 13.53
CA VAL A 4 56.96 -7.05 12.79
C VAL A 4 56.86 -6.45 11.40
N ASP A 5 57.28 -7.24 10.41
CA ASP A 5 57.31 -6.86 9.02
C ASP A 5 55.89 -6.76 8.43
N ARG A 6 55.60 -5.68 7.69
CA ARG A 6 54.30 -5.44 7.02
C ARG A 6 54.47 -5.48 5.49
N GLY A 7 54.98 -6.60 5.00
CA GLY A 7 55.01 -6.91 3.57
C GLY A 7 53.63 -7.30 3.03
N ALA A 8 52.77 -6.30 2.77
CA ALA A 8 51.57 -6.48 1.95
C ALA A 8 51.81 -5.84 0.58
N SER A 9 52.07 -6.67 -0.44
CA SER A 9 52.22 -6.20 -1.82
C SER A 9 50.94 -5.48 -2.29
N PRO A 10 51.06 -4.38 -3.06
CA PRO A 10 49.89 -3.75 -3.66
C PRO A 10 49.23 -4.75 -4.61
N VAL A 11 47.97 -5.10 -4.33
CA VAL A 11 47.13 -5.86 -5.26
C VAL A 11 47.02 -5.07 -6.55
N ASP A 12 47.22 -5.73 -7.70
CA ASP A 12 47.00 -5.09 -9.00
C ASP A 12 45.48 -4.85 -9.19
N VAL A 13 45.05 -3.61 -8.98
CA VAL A 13 43.63 -3.23 -8.88
C VAL A 13 43.01 -2.89 -10.26
N SER A 14 43.59 -3.39 -11.35
CA SER A 14 43.28 -3.03 -12.73
C SER A 14 41.98 -3.63 -13.29
N VAL A 15 41.41 -4.68 -12.66
CA VAL A 15 40.13 -5.29 -13.07
C VAL A 15 39.22 -5.56 -11.86
N VAL A 16 38.50 -4.52 -11.41
CA VAL A 16 37.41 -4.66 -10.43
C VAL A 16 36.10 -4.36 -11.12
N SER A 17 35.17 -5.32 -11.12
CA SER A 17 33.87 -5.18 -11.78
C SER A 17 32.96 -4.18 -11.07
N LEU A 18 31.99 -3.61 -11.80
CA LEU A 18 31.01 -2.68 -11.25
C LEU A 18 30.25 -3.28 -10.04
N ALA A 19 29.89 -4.56 -10.10
CA ALA A 19 29.22 -5.26 -9.01
C ALA A 19 30.10 -5.41 -7.74
N GLN A 20 31.41 -5.59 -7.91
CA GLN A 20 32.36 -5.60 -6.79
C GLN A 20 32.50 -4.20 -6.17
N LEU A 21 32.52 -3.14 -6.99
CA LEU A 21 32.52 -1.75 -6.49
C LEU A 21 31.22 -1.41 -5.76
N GLU A 22 30.06 -1.85 -6.27
CA GLU A 22 28.76 -1.69 -5.61
C GLU A 22 28.72 -2.38 -4.24
N ALA A 23 29.13 -3.65 -4.17
CA ALA A 23 29.18 -4.41 -2.92
C ALA A 23 30.17 -3.81 -1.91
N ALA A 24 31.34 -3.36 -2.37
CA ALA A 24 32.34 -2.69 -1.54
C ALA A 24 31.84 -1.34 -1.01
N ALA A 25 31.17 -0.54 -1.84
CA ALA A 25 30.51 0.71 -1.43
C ALA A 25 29.36 0.45 -0.45
N GLY A 26 28.57 -0.62 -0.63
CA GLY A 26 27.54 -1.04 0.31
C GLY A 26 28.08 -1.55 1.65
N GLY A 27 29.38 -1.89 1.73
CA GLY A 27 30.04 -2.52 2.88
C GLY A 27 30.04 -1.71 4.18
N ARG A 28 30.39 -2.41 5.27
CA ARG A 28 30.55 -1.84 6.63
C ARG A 28 31.94 -1.24 6.88
N ASP A 29 32.95 -1.64 6.13
CA ASP A 29 34.30 -1.08 6.23
C ASP A 29 34.31 0.34 5.64
N HIS A 30 34.69 1.33 6.45
CA HIS A 30 34.66 2.73 6.03
C HIS A 30 35.64 3.04 4.91
N ALA A 31 36.87 2.49 4.97
CA ALA A 31 37.94 2.81 4.04
C ALA A 31 37.68 2.15 2.68
N LEU A 32 37.29 0.87 2.68
CA LEU A 32 36.93 0.15 1.46
C LEU A 32 35.71 0.79 0.78
N ARG A 33 34.70 1.21 1.55
CA ARG A 33 33.54 1.95 1.04
C ARG A 33 33.91 3.27 0.40
N GLU A 34 34.77 4.05 1.06
CA GLU A 34 35.21 5.35 0.56
C GLU A 34 35.99 5.20 -0.75
N GLN A 35 36.94 4.25 -0.81
CA GLN A 35 37.70 3.92 -2.02
C GLN A 35 36.81 3.41 -3.17
N ALA A 36 35.84 2.54 -2.90
CA ALA A 36 34.91 2.03 -3.91
C ALA A 36 33.95 3.11 -4.40
N GLY A 37 33.45 3.95 -3.49
CA GLY A 37 32.63 5.12 -3.83
C GLY A 37 33.39 6.15 -4.66
N ASP A 38 34.66 6.42 -4.35
CA ASP A 38 35.50 7.34 -5.13
C ASP A 38 35.72 6.83 -6.56
N ARG A 39 35.91 5.52 -6.73
CA ARG A 39 35.97 4.88 -8.07
C ARG A 39 34.66 5.02 -8.84
N LEU A 40 33.51 4.74 -8.22
CA LEU A 40 32.20 4.92 -8.85
C LEU A 40 31.95 6.39 -9.22
N VAL A 41 32.30 7.34 -8.34
CA VAL A 41 32.18 8.77 -8.64
C VAL A 41 33.13 9.20 -9.75
N ALA A 42 34.33 8.62 -9.86
CA ALA A 42 35.23 8.87 -10.99
C ALA A 42 34.61 8.41 -12.31
N MET A 43 33.96 7.23 -12.35
CA MET A 43 33.22 6.75 -13.54
C MET A 43 32.06 7.69 -13.91
N VAL A 44 31.25 8.09 -12.92
CA VAL A 44 30.17 9.09 -13.10
C VAL A 44 30.71 10.42 -13.66
N THR A 45 31.85 10.88 -13.18
CA THR A 45 32.45 12.18 -13.55
C THR A 45 33.16 12.13 -14.90
N ALA A 46 33.69 10.97 -15.30
CA ALA A 46 34.26 10.75 -16.62
C ALA A 46 33.20 10.73 -17.74
N GLY A 47 31.95 10.41 -17.41
CA GLY A 47 30.87 10.28 -18.37
C GLY A 47 30.98 8.99 -19.20
N GLY A 48 30.36 9.00 -20.38
CA GLY A 48 30.32 7.83 -21.26
C GLY A 48 29.28 6.78 -20.85
N ALA A 49 29.34 5.60 -21.48
CA ALA A 49 28.30 4.57 -21.37
C ALA A 49 28.13 3.99 -19.95
N ASP A 50 29.17 4.00 -19.12
CA ASP A 50 29.15 3.42 -17.77
C ASP A 50 28.70 4.40 -16.68
N ALA A 51 28.53 5.69 -16.99
CA ALA A 51 28.23 6.72 -15.99
C ALA A 51 26.88 6.50 -15.29
N ASP A 52 25.82 6.19 -16.05
CA ASP A 52 24.50 5.87 -15.51
C ASP A 52 24.53 4.60 -14.65
N ALA A 53 25.28 3.58 -15.09
CA ALA A 53 25.43 2.32 -14.36
C ALA A 53 26.18 2.54 -13.03
N ALA A 54 27.21 3.39 -13.02
CA ALA A 54 27.95 3.78 -11.82
C ALA A 54 27.13 4.64 -10.86
N MET A 55 26.28 5.54 -11.36
CA MET A 55 25.32 6.29 -10.54
C MET A 55 24.28 5.37 -9.89
N GLN A 56 23.72 4.43 -10.65
CA GLN A 56 22.79 3.44 -10.10
C GLN A 56 23.45 2.55 -9.05
N ALA A 57 24.71 2.15 -9.25
CA ALA A 57 25.49 1.38 -8.26
C ALA A 57 25.71 2.18 -6.96
N LEU A 58 26.05 3.47 -7.04
CA LEU A 58 26.13 4.37 -5.86
C LEU A 58 24.80 4.46 -5.12
N CYS A 59 23.69 4.59 -5.84
CA CYS A 59 22.35 4.67 -5.26
C CYS A 59 21.93 3.35 -4.58
N ARG A 60 22.16 2.19 -5.21
CA ARG A 60 21.91 0.88 -4.61
C ARG A 60 22.77 0.64 -3.36
N ALA A 61 24.05 1.02 -3.39
CA ALA A 61 24.95 0.92 -2.25
C ALA A 61 24.51 1.73 -1.02
N GLU A 62 23.77 2.83 -1.20
CA GLU A 62 23.23 3.63 -0.09
C GLU A 62 21.83 3.21 0.40
N LEU A 63 21.10 2.36 -0.33
CA LEU A 63 19.70 2.03 -0.04
C LEU A 63 19.46 1.59 1.41
N ALA A 64 20.27 0.65 1.92
CA ALA A 64 20.14 0.16 3.29
C ALA A 64 20.48 1.23 4.36
N ARG A 65 21.41 2.14 4.05
CA ARG A 65 21.84 3.21 4.97
C ARG A 65 20.89 4.40 4.97
N LEU A 66 20.27 4.71 3.84
CA LEU A 66 19.18 5.67 3.74
C LEU A 66 17.91 5.16 4.44
N HIS A 67 17.53 3.90 4.22
CA HIS A 67 16.42 3.27 4.94
C HIS A 67 16.62 3.39 6.44
N HIS A 68 17.78 2.98 6.95
CA HIS A 68 18.11 3.13 8.36
C HIS A 68 18.14 4.60 8.83
N TYR A 69 18.57 5.54 7.98
CA TYR A 69 18.57 6.96 8.30
C TYR A 69 17.14 7.53 8.46
N PHE A 70 16.22 7.15 7.58
CA PHE A 70 14.82 7.58 7.64
C PHE A 70 14.06 6.87 8.75
N ALA A 71 14.22 5.55 8.93
CA ALA A 71 13.56 4.76 9.97
C ALA A 71 13.96 5.17 11.42
N LEU A 72 15.00 5.99 11.58
CA LEU A 72 15.37 6.63 12.86
C LEU A 72 14.75 8.03 13.05
N ARG A 73 13.91 8.51 12.11
CA ARG A 73 13.48 9.92 11.98
C ARG A 73 12.04 10.14 11.52
N VAL A 74 11.37 9.09 11.02
CA VAL A 74 9.93 9.08 10.77
C VAL A 74 9.31 7.94 11.56
N ASP A 75 8.06 8.10 11.97
CA ASP A 75 7.40 7.20 12.92
C ASP A 75 6.94 5.87 12.28
N ASP A 76 6.92 5.79 10.95
CA ASP A 76 6.47 4.62 10.18
C ASP A 76 7.61 4.07 9.31
N GLU A 77 7.82 2.75 9.34
CA GLU A 77 8.82 2.08 8.51
C GLU A 77 8.45 2.17 7.01
N HIS A 78 7.16 2.23 6.66
CA HIS A 78 6.74 2.46 5.26
C HIS A 78 7.10 3.86 4.78
N ASP A 79 6.87 4.89 5.61
CA ASP A 79 7.31 6.26 5.30
C ASP A 79 8.85 6.28 5.11
N ALA A 80 9.61 5.47 5.86
CA ALA A 80 11.05 5.36 5.69
C ALA A 80 11.48 4.65 4.39
N VAL A 81 10.79 3.58 4.00
CA VAL A 81 11.00 2.90 2.71
C VAL A 81 10.70 3.82 1.54
N ASP A 82 9.56 4.53 1.59
CA ASP A 82 9.12 5.39 0.50
C ASP A 82 10.05 6.61 0.36
N LEU A 83 10.36 7.31 1.46
CA LEU A 83 11.34 8.41 1.46
C LEU A 83 12.72 7.98 0.96
N THR A 84 13.13 6.74 1.21
CA THR A 84 14.40 6.18 0.69
C THR A 84 14.38 6.06 -0.83
N ARG A 85 13.32 5.46 -1.39
CA ARG A 85 13.17 5.26 -2.84
C ARG A 85 13.03 6.59 -3.56
N ASP A 86 12.10 7.43 -3.09
CA ASP A 86 11.84 8.77 -3.61
C ASP A 86 13.11 9.63 -3.69
N LEU A 87 13.97 9.56 -2.67
CA LEU A 87 15.24 10.27 -2.66
C LEU A 87 16.21 9.71 -3.71
N LEU A 88 16.39 8.39 -3.77
CA LEU A 88 17.33 7.76 -4.72
C LEU A 88 16.90 7.97 -6.17
N ASP A 89 15.60 7.91 -6.46
CA ASP A 89 15.04 8.18 -7.78
C ASP A 89 15.26 9.66 -8.17
N ARG A 90 15.05 10.60 -7.23
CA ARG A 90 15.41 12.02 -7.45
C ARG A 90 16.90 12.21 -7.72
N VAL A 91 17.79 11.52 -7.00
CA VAL A 91 19.25 11.62 -7.21
C VAL A 91 19.64 11.12 -8.60
N CYS A 92 19.09 9.98 -9.04
CA CYS A 92 19.30 9.44 -10.39
C CYS A 92 18.75 10.37 -11.48
N ALA A 93 17.54 10.91 -11.29
CA ALA A 93 16.92 11.84 -12.24
C ALA A 93 17.71 13.15 -12.38
N VAL A 94 18.26 13.69 -11.28
CA VAL A 94 19.13 14.88 -11.32
C VAL A 94 20.45 14.59 -12.03
N HIS A 95 21.03 13.40 -11.86
CA HIS A 95 22.21 12.98 -12.63
C HIS A 95 21.92 13.00 -14.14
N ALA A 96 20.88 12.31 -14.58
CA ALA A 96 20.53 12.14 -15.99
C ALA A 96 20.09 13.45 -16.69
N SER A 97 19.49 14.40 -15.95
CA SER A 97 18.94 15.64 -16.53
C SER A 97 19.86 16.85 -16.45
N ALA A 98 20.65 16.99 -15.37
CA ALA A 98 21.42 18.20 -15.08
C ALA A 98 22.91 17.96 -14.82
N GLY A 99 23.32 16.70 -14.58
CA GLY A 99 24.66 16.34 -14.14
C GLY A 99 24.92 16.70 -12.67
N LEU A 100 25.34 15.71 -11.88
CA LEU A 100 25.78 15.94 -10.50
C LEU A 100 27.27 16.32 -10.46
N VAL A 101 27.60 17.49 -9.93
CA VAL A 101 28.98 18.00 -9.87
C VAL A 101 29.70 17.47 -8.62
N LEU A 102 30.30 16.28 -8.74
CA LEU A 102 30.86 15.52 -7.60
C LEU A 102 32.36 15.81 -7.33
N ARG A 103 32.70 17.08 -7.04
CA ARG A 103 34.10 17.58 -6.92
C ARG A 103 35.01 16.90 -5.87
N HIS A 104 34.46 16.16 -4.91
CA HIS A 104 35.19 15.54 -3.81
C HIS A 104 34.89 14.04 -3.70
N GLY A 105 34.79 13.34 -4.83
CA GLY A 105 34.55 11.91 -4.86
C GLY A 105 33.26 11.50 -4.15
N ALA A 106 33.29 10.35 -3.48
CA ALA A 106 32.19 9.81 -2.70
C ALA A 106 31.67 10.81 -1.65
N ARG A 107 32.55 11.64 -1.06
CA ARG A 107 32.16 12.63 -0.05
C ARG A 107 31.19 13.68 -0.61
N SER A 108 31.35 14.09 -1.87
CA SER A 108 30.40 14.99 -2.53
C SER A 108 29.04 14.33 -2.71
N PHE A 109 29.01 13.06 -3.14
CA PHE A 109 27.78 12.28 -3.31
C PHE A 109 27.05 12.08 -1.97
N TYR A 110 27.73 11.56 -0.94
CA TYR A 110 27.14 11.38 0.39
C TYR A 110 26.66 12.71 1.00
N ARG A 111 27.41 13.80 0.84
CA ARG A 111 26.99 15.13 1.31
C ARG A 111 25.72 15.61 0.61
N TYR A 112 25.57 15.36 -0.70
CA TYR A 112 24.35 15.68 -1.44
C TYR A 112 23.16 14.86 -0.93
N VAL A 113 23.29 13.53 -0.96
CA VAL A 113 22.25 12.55 -0.57
C VAL A 113 21.75 12.79 0.85
N TYR A 114 22.63 12.88 1.86
CA TYR A 114 22.23 13.12 3.24
C TYR A 114 21.79 14.57 3.54
N THR A 115 22.01 15.52 2.64
CA THR A 115 21.42 16.86 2.75
C THR A 115 20.02 16.91 2.18
N ALA A 116 19.76 16.17 1.09
CA ALA A 116 18.41 15.95 0.59
C ALA A 116 17.56 15.13 1.58
N ALA A 117 18.06 14.01 2.11
CA ALA A 117 17.38 13.20 3.12
C ALA A 117 16.92 14.01 4.36
N ARG A 118 17.77 14.94 4.83
CA ARG A 118 17.41 15.87 5.93
C ARG A 118 16.26 16.81 5.58
N ARG A 119 16.22 17.31 4.34
CA ARG A 119 15.13 18.17 3.85
C ARG A 119 13.83 17.37 3.70
N ASP A 120 13.94 16.12 3.25
CA ASP A 120 12.80 15.24 3.02
C ASP A 120 12.14 14.84 4.35
N VAL A 121 12.91 14.48 5.39
CA VAL A 121 12.40 14.31 6.77
C VAL A 121 11.68 15.58 7.24
N ALA A 122 12.33 16.74 7.14
CA ALA A 122 11.74 18.01 7.59
C ALA A 122 10.51 18.44 6.77
N HIS A 123 10.35 17.97 5.52
CA HIS A 123 9.14 18.18 4.73
C HIS A 123 8.03 17.19 5.15
N HIS A 124 8.37 15.90 5.29
CA HIS A 124 7.45 14.85 5.73
C HIS A 124 6.81 15.19 7.08
N LEU A 125 7.61 15.52 8.10
CA LEU A 125 7.10 15.85 9.44
C LEU A 125 6.16 17.08 9.41
N ARG A 126 6.51 18.14 8.66
CA ARG A 126 5.63 19.30 8.46
C ARG A 126 4.34 18.98 7.72
N LYS A 127 4.35 17.98 6.81
CA LYS A 127 3.14 17.49 6.14
C LYS A 127 2.26 16.69 7.10
N ARG A 128 2.86 15.83 7.95
CA ARG A 128 2.17 15.06 9.00
C ARG A 128 1.45 15.95 10.02
N VAL A 129 2.13 16.98 10.55
CA VAL A 129 1.55 17.94 11.50
C VAL A 129 0.32 18.67 10.92
N ARG A 130 0.30 18.94 9.61
CA ARG A 130 -0.85 19.56 8.92
C ARG A 130 -2.00 18.60 8.61
N ALA A 131 -1.80 17.30 8.79
CA ALA A 131 -2.76 16.25 8.44
C ALA A 131 -3.42 15.58 9.67
N ALA A 132 -3.07 16.00 10.88
CA ALA A 132 -3.72 15.53 12.10
C ALA A 132 -5.14 16.16 12.22
N PRO A 133 -6.21 15.35 12.34
CA PRO A 133 -7.56 15.87 12.58
C PRO A 133 -7.72 16.39 14.01
N ALA A 134 -8.75 17.22 14.22
CA ALA A 134 -9.12 17.72 15.54
C ALA A 134 -9.73 16.63 16.44
N ASP A 135 -9.64 16.87 17.74
CA ASP A 135 -9.88 15.95 18.86
C ASP A 135 -11.32 15.42 19.00
N PRO A 136 -11.55 14.10 19.17
CA PRO A 136 -12.80 13.53 19.63
C PRO A 136 -12.67 13.02 21.09
N ALA A 137 -13.07 13.85 22.05
CA ALA A 137 -13.28 13.42 23.43
C ALA A 137 -14.58 12.61 23.57
N ASP A 138 -14.57 11.68 24.54
CA ASP A 138 -15.64 10.75 24.99
C ASP A 138 -15.68 9.36 24.36
N LEU A 139 -15.07 8.37 25.05
CA LEU A 139 -15.61 7.02 25.17
C LEU A 139 -15.19 6.39 26.52
N ASP A 140 -16.18 5.80 27.20
CA ASP A 140 -16.07 5.27 28.56
C ASP A 140 -15.46 3.85 28.60
N LEU A 141 -14.76 3.49 29.68
CA LEU A 141 -13.98 2.25 29.80
C LEU A 141 -14.19 1.55 31.15
N ALA A 142 -14.92 0.44 31.13
CA ALA A 142 -14.97 -0.53 32.21
C ALA A 142 -14.66 -1.96 31.70
N ASP A 143 -13.99 -2.73 32.58
CA ASP A 143 -13.67 -4.16 32.51
C ASP A 143 -12.85 -4.70 31.30
N ARG A 144 -11.54 -4.87 31.54
CA ARG A 144 -10.65 -5.76 30.76
C ARG A 144 -9.69 -6.57 31.66
N PRO A 145 -9.33 -7.80 31.28
CA PRO A 145 -8.29 -8.59 31.95
C PRO A 145 -6.87 -8.00 31.75
N GLN A 146 -5.90 -8.46 32.54
CA GLN A 146 -4.53 -7.92 32.56
C GLN A 146 -3.79 -8.10 31.22
N PRO A 147 -3.23 -7.02 30.63
CA PRO A 147 -2.55 -7.06 29.33
C PRO A 147 -1.13 -7.64 29.37
N THR A 148 -0.65 -8.04 28.20
CA THR A 148 0.73 -8.48 27.92
C THR A 148 1.73 -7.31 27.90
N VAL A 149 3.03 -7.61 27.82
CA VAL A 149 4.12 -6.60 27.82
C VAL A 149 4.08 -5.74 26.55
N GLU A 150 3.62 -6.33 25.46
CA GLU A 150 3.43 -5.71 24.15
C GLU A 150 2.18 -4.82 24.13
N GLU A 151 1.07 -5.23 24.75
CA GLU A 151 -0.14 -4.41 24.91
C GLU A 151 0.05 -3.23 25.88
N LEU A 152 0.91 -3.38 26.89
CA LEU A 152 1.31 -2.30 27.80
C LEU A 152 1.94 -1.12 27.07
N ALA A 153 2.56 -1.32 25.91
CA ALA A 153 3.19 -0.26 25.12
C ALA A 153 2.19 0.79 24.57
N GLY A 154 0.89 0.47 24.53
CA GLY A 154 -0.14 1.31 23.90
C GLY A 154 -1.13 2.00 24.86
N SER A 155 -0.93 1.98 26.19
CA SER A 155 -1.96 2.45 27.13
C SER A 155 -1.46 3.37 28.25
N TRP A 156 -2.41 4.02 28.93
CA TRP A 156 -2.24 4.90 30.11
C TRP A 156 -1.32 4.31 31.19
N GLU A 157 -1.27 2.97 31.27
CA GLU A 157 -0.41 2.26 32.22
C GLU A 157 1.09 2.50 31.95
N LEU A 158 1.56 2.61 30.70
CA LEU A 158 2.95 2.98 30.41
C LEU A 158 3.27 4.41 30.87
N GLY A 159 2.33 5.34 30.72
CA GLY A 159 2.44 6.67 31.32
C GLY A 159 2.59 6.60 32.86
N SER A 160 1.91 5.64 33.50
CA SER A 160 2.10 5.36 34.93
C SER A 160 3.49 4.76 35.21
N TRP A 161 3.94 3.76 34.44
CA TRP A 161 5.26 3.15 34.60
C TRP A 161 6.40 4.16 34.42
N LEU A 162 6.29 5.09 33.45
CA LEU A 162 7.22 6.20 33.28
C LEU A 162 7.25 7.08 34.53
N ARG A 163 6.10 7.61 34.98
CA ARG A 163 6.01 8.43 36.20
C ARG A 163 6.60 7.73 37.42
N GLN A 164 6.43 6.42 37.55
CA GLN A 164 6.97 5.61 38.66
C GLN A 164 8.48 5.40 38.57
N ALA A 165 8.98 5.03 37.39
CA ALA A 165 10.41 4.83 37.16
C ALA A 165 11.20 6.13 37.31
N THR A 166 10.60 7.29 37.00
CA THR A 166 11.29 8.58 36.94
C THR A 166 10.99 9.53 38.09
N HIS A 167 10.10 9.19 39.02
CA HIS A 167 9.71 10.02 40.17
C HIS A 167 10.91 10.56 40.98
N HIS A 168 11.99 9.79 41.06
CA HIS A 168 13.21 10.12 41.82
C HIS A 168 14.38 10.65 40.98
N ILE A 169 14.21 10.82 39.66
CA ILE A 169 15.19 11.39 38.73
C ILE A 169 14.55 12.52 37.91
N LYS A 170 13.80 13.39 38.62
CA LYS A 170 12.94 14.43 38.04
C LYS A 170 13.65 15.29 37.00
N ASP A 171 14.79 15.89 37.35
CA ASP A 171 15.53 16.82 36.48
C ASP A 171 16.04 16.15 35.19
N ASP A 172 16.49 14.89 35.29
CA ASP A 172 16.91 14.08 34.13
C ASP A 172 15.72 13.75 33.22
N TYR A 173 14.57 13.42 33.81
CA TYR A 173 13.35 13.09 33.09
C TYR A 173 12.75 14.31 32.41
N GLU A 174 12.73 15.46 33.08
CA GLU A 174 12.29 16.74 32.49
C GLU A 174 13.20 17.16 31.34
N LEU A 175 14.53 17.00 31.47
CA LEU A 175 15.47 17.23 30.37
C LEU A 175 15.24 16.30 29.17
N VAL A 176 14.96 15.02 29.42
CA VAL A 176 14.65 14.03 28.37
C VAL A 176 13.32 14.34 27.69
N LEU A 177 12.28 14.69 28.45
CA LEU A 177 10.98 15.10 27.90
C LEU A 177 11.12 16.37 27.05
N LEU A 178 11.68 17.46 27.60
CA LEU A 178 11.91 18.70 26.87
C LEU A 178 12.62 18.46 25.54
N ALA A 179 13.66 17.62 25.54
CA ALA A 179 14.46 17.30 24.36
C ALA A 179 13.81 16.36 23.33
N TYR A 180 12.67 15.72 23.64
CA TYR A 180 11.99 14.76 22.76
C TYR A 180 10.56 15.14 22.40
N THR A 181 9.77 15.68 23.33
CA THR A 181 8.32 15.89 23.12
C THR A 181 7.97 17.27 22.59
N GLN A 182 8.90 18.22 22.61
CA GLN A 182 8.66 19.62 22.21
C GLN A 182 9.38 20.01 20.90
N ASP A 183 10.16 19.09 20.29
CA ASP A 183 11.03 19.30 19.10
C ASP A 183 11.86 20.61 19.16
N LEU A 184 12.23 21.05 20.37
CA LEU A 184 12.92 22.32 20.54
C LEU A 184 14.33 22.24 19.97
N PRO A 185 14.76 23.19 19.11
CA PRO A 185 16.14 23.26 18.66
C PRO A 185 17.10 23.31 19.84
N ARG A 186 18.24 22.61 19.72
CA ARG A 186 19.28 22.44 20.77
C ARG A 186 19.61 23.71 21.57
N ARG A 187 19.55 24.90 20.95
CA ARG A 187 19.74 26.19 21.63
C ARG A 187 18.69 26.47 22.70
N GLN A 188 17.40 26.29 22.39
CA GLN A 188 16.30 26.48 23.32
C GLN A 188 16.32 25.44 24.44
N LEU A 189 16.76 24.21 24.17
CA LEU A 189 16.95 23.18 25.21
C LEU A 189 18.09 23.54 26.18
N ILE A 190 19.20 24.09 25.67
CA ILE A 190 20.30 24.60 26.50
C ILE A 190 19.84 25.75 27.40
N GLU A 191 19.01 26.63 26.85
CA GLU A 191 18.46 27.80 27.54
C GLU A 191 17.44 27.38 28.63
N ALA A 192 16.46 26.58 28.27
CA ALA A 192 15.41 26.09 29.18
C ALA A 192 15.95 25.16 30.29
N SER A 193 17.00 24.39 30.03
CA SER A 193 17.60 23.48 31.03
C SER A 193 18.66 24.14 31.93
N GLY A 194 19.14 25.34 31.58
CA GLY A 194 20.32 25.95 32.21
C GLY A 194 21.63 25.16 32.02
N VAL A 195 21.63 24.06 31.26
CA VAL A 195 22.82 23.22 31.08
C VAL A 195 23.75 23.85 30.04
N ALA A 196 24.93 24.28 30.50
CA ALA A 196 25.97 24.87 29.65
C ALA A 196 26.19 24.07 28.33
N ALA A 197 26.23 24.80 27.21
CA ALA A 197 26.16 24.26 25.85
C ALA A 197 27.19 23.16 25.48
N HIS A 198 28.33 23.13 26.16
CA HIS A 198 29.39 22.12 25.96
C HIS A 198 29.17 20.83 26.78
N ARG A 199 28.26 20.84 27.76
CA ARG A 199 27.87 19.66 28.57
C ARG A 199 26.54 19.06 28.13
N PHE A 200 25.68 19.84 27.47
CA PHE A 200 24.30 19.47 27.14
C PHE A 200 24.13 18.05 26.58
N ASP A 201 24.84 17.70 25.49
CA ASP A 201 24.64 16.41 24.84
C ASP A 201 25.06 15.22 25.73
N ARG A 202 26.04 15.43 26.62
CA ARG A 202 26.46 14.44 27.63
C ARG A 202 25.41 14.30 28.73
N VAL A 203 24.89 15.40 29.27
CA VAL A 203 23.85 15.36 30.32
C VAL A 203 22.58 14.70 29.78
N LEU A 204 22.16 15.04 28.54
CA LEU A 204 21.02 14.41 27.87
C LEU A 204 21.24 12.90 27.64
N TYR A 205 22.45 12.49 27.26
CA TYR A 205 22.81 11.07 27.10
C TYR A 205 22.78 10.32 28.44
N ASP A 206 23.39 10.89 29.49
CA ASP A 206 23.40 10.31 30.84
C ASP A 206 21.96 10.19 31.39
N ALA A 207 21.11 11.19 31.15
CA ALA A 207 19.69 11.18 31.52
C ALA A 207 18.90 10.06 30.80
N ARG A 208 19.07 9.90 29.47
CA ARG A 208 18.46 8.80 28.69
C ARG A 208 18.84 7.43 29.24
N ILE A 209 20.12 7.23 29.61
CA ILE A 209 20.57 5.99 30.24
C ILE A 209 19.88 5.79 31.59
N ARG A 210 19.83 6.81 32.46
CA ARG A 210 19.23 6.69 33.80
C ARG A 210 17.73 6.36 33.73
N VAL A 211 16.96 7.02 32.86
CA VAL A 211 15.53 6.72 32.62
C VAL A 211 15.35 5.27 32.14
N THR A 212 16.14 4.84 31.15
CA THR A 212 16.10 3.47 30.60
C THR A 212 16.43 2.41 31.67
N GLU A 213 17.46 2.64 32.49
CA GLU A 213 17.82 1.70 33.55
C GLU A 213 16.73 1.57 34.62
N HIS A 214 16.04 2.66 34.98
CA HIS A 214 14.94 2.63 35.95
C HIS A 214 13.72 1.88 35.38
N LEU A 215 13.33 2.13 34.13
CA LEU A 215 12.21 1.45 33.47
C LEU A 215 12.44 -0.07 33.36
N LEU A 216 13.62 -0.49 32.92
CA LEU A 216 13.98 -1.92 32.86
C LEU A 216 14.01 -2.57 34.26
N THR A 217 14.40 -1.81 35.28
CA THR A 217 14.41 -2.29 36.67
C THR A 217 13.00 -2.40 37.25
N LEU A 218 12.11 -1.44 36.95
CA LEU A 218 10.69 -1.47 37.30
C LEU A 218 9.96 -2.63 36.63
N HIS A 219 10.18 -2.84 35.32
CA HIS A 219 9.62 -3.98 34.58
C HIS A 219 10.00 -5.33 35.23
N LEU A 220 11.25 -5.49 35.66
CA LEU A 220 11.67 -6.71 36.35
C LEU A 220 11.09 -6.84 37.77
N ALA A 221 11.01 -5.76 38.53
CA ALA A 221 10.36 -5.76 39.84
C ALA A 221 8.86 -6.11 39.73
N ARG A 222 8.19 -5.71 38.63
CA ARG A 222 6.80 -6.10 38.35
C ARG A 222 6.65 -7.55 37.90
N THR A 223 7.49 -8.01 36.96
CA THR A 223 7.35 -9.34 36.34
C THR A 223 7.94 -10.49 37.16
N ARG A 224 8.89 -10.23 38.08
CA ARG A 224 9.58 -11.27 38.86
C ARG A 224 9.40 -11.11 40.37
N PRO A 225 8.69 -12.04 41.06
CA PRO A 225 8.55 -12.04 42.53
C PRO A 225 9.87 -11.95 43.29
N CYS A 226 10.90 -12.69 42.85
CA CYS A 226 12.21 -12.70 43.49
C CYS A 226 12.93 -11.35 43.45
N ALA A 227 12.60 -10.48 42.49
CA ALA A 227 13.23 -9.17 42.30
C ALA A 227 12.58 -8.04 43.11
N ALA A 228 11.30 -8.18 43.47
CA ALA A 228 10.51 -7.13 44.14
C ALA A 228 10.73 -7.03 45.65
N GLY A 229 10.80 -8.19 46.33
CA GLY A 229 10.54 -8.26 47.77
C GLY A 229 9.10 -7.82 48.11
N GLU A 230 8.89 -7.32 49.33
CA GLU A 230 7.58 -6.84 49.84
C GLU A 230 7.13 -5.49 49.25
N TRP A 231 7.40 -5.22 47.96
CA TRP A 231 6.94 -4.00 47.29
C TRP A 231 5.55 -4.19 46.68
N ASN A 232 4.60 -3.31 47.03
CA ASN A 232 3.28 -3.27 46.39
C ASN A 232 3.39 -2.75 44.95
N ARG A 233 3.32 -3.69 43.99
CA ARG A 233 3.40 -3.42 42.54
C ARG A 233 2.30 -2.48 41.99
N ARG A 234 1.23 -2.21 42.73
CA ARG A 234 0.13 -1.32 42.31
C ARG A 234 0.32 0.12 42.78
N ASP A 235 1.19 0.37 43.77
CA ASP A 235 1.45 1.72 44.29
C ASP A 235 2.46 2.47 43.42
N PRO A 236 2.09 3.62 42.81
CA PRO A 236 3.02 4.41 42.01
C PRO A 236 4.14 5.07 42.82
N ALA A 237 3.89 5.47 44.07
CA ALA A 237 4.93 6.03 44.94
C ALA A 237 5.85 4.94 45.50
N GLY A 238 5.41 3.67 45.45
CA GLY A 238 6.11 2.54 46.05
C GLY A 238 7.45 2.17 45.39
N PHE A 239 7.70 2.55 44.12
CA PHE A 239 8.97 2.26 43.43
C PHE A 239 10.08 3.24 43.86
N THR A 240 10.34 3.27 45.16
CA THR A 240 11.32 4.16 45.81
C THR A 240 12.76 3.85 45.38
N PRO A 241 13.74 4.74 45.65
CA PRO A 241 15.15 4.46 45.38
C PRO A 241 15.66 3.22 46.14
N GLN A 242 15.03 2.90 47.28
CA GLN A 242 15.32 1.68 48.04
C GLN A 242 14.86 0.41 47.30
N VAL A 243 13.69 0.44 46.65
CA VAL A 243 13.20 -0.68 45.81
C VAL A 243 14.07 -0.83 44.56
N TYR A 244 14.40 0.28 43.88
CA TYR A 244 15.36 0.28 42.76
C TYR A 244 16.72 -0.32 43.15
N GLN A 245 17.32 0.13 44.27
CA GLN A 245 18.59 -0.39 44.77
C GLN A 245 18.51 -1.85 45.24
N ARG A 246 17.37 -2.29 45.81
CA ARG A 246 17.11 -3.69 46.17
C ARG A 246 17.07 -4.57 44.92
N THR A 247 16.33 -4.16 43.91
CA THR A 247 16.22 -4.85 42.61
C THR A 247 17.58 -4.91 41.89
N ARG A 248 18.35 -3.82 41.89
CA ARG A 248 19.73 -3.78 41.34
C ARG A 248 20.72 -4.65 42.12
N ARG A 249 20.55 -4.81 43.44
CA ARG A 249 21.31 -5.80 44.23
C ARG A 249 20.89 -7.23 43.89
N HIS A 250 19.60 -7.51 43.74
CA HIS A 250 19.08 -8.81 43.32
C HIS A 250 19.62 -9.24 41.94
N LEU A 251 19.70 -8.31 40.97
CA LEU A 251 20.30 -8.55 39.65
C LEU A 251 21.78 -9.02 39.70
N LYS A 252 22.51 -8.67 40.76
CA LYS A 252 23.87 -9.19 40.97
C LYS A 252 23.86 -10.62 41.49
N GLY A 253 22.87 -11.01 42.30
CA GLY A 253 22.74 -12.34 42.91
C GLY A 253 21.88 -13.36 42.16
N CYS A 254 21.12 -12.96 41.14
CA CYS A 254 20.17 -13.83 40.44
C CYS A 254 20.43 -13.86 38.93
N ASP A 255 20.96 -14.97 38.42
CA ASP A 255 21.30 -15.13 37.00
C ASP A 255 20.08 -15.07 36.08
N VAL A 256 18.93 -15.61 36.49
CA VAL A 256 17.69 -15.57 35.69
C VAL A 256 17.22 -14.13 35.44
N CYS A 257 17.18 -13.30 36.50
CA CYS A 257 16.84 -11.89 36.37
C CYS A 257 17.93 -11.12 35.59
N ARG A 258 19.20 -11.49 35.74
CA ARG A 258 20.32 -10.88 35.00
C ARG A 258 20.23 -11.18 33.50
N GLN A 259 19.92 -12.42 33.12
CA GLN A 259 19.71 -12.84 31.74
C GLN A 259 18.49 -12.13 31.13
N GLN A 260 17.36 -12.06 31.85
CA GLN A 260 16.19 -11.31 31.38
C GLN A 260 16.50 -9.82 31.22
N TYR A 261 17.18 -9.18 32.18
CA TYR A 261 17.62 -7.78 32.05
C TYR A 261 18.48 -7.55 30.81
N ALA A 262 19.45 -8.44 30.58
CA ALA A 262 20.34 -8.37 29.42
C ALA A 262 19.61 -8.67 28.10
N HIS A 263 18.62 -9.56 28.11
CA HIS A 263 17.74 -9.84 26.97
C HIS A 263 16.88 -8.63 26.67
N SER A 264 16.06 -8.14 27.62
CA SER A 264 15.22 -6.95 27.48
C SER A 264 16.00 -5.72 27.00
N ARG A 265 17.22 -5.50 27.51
CA ARG A 265 18.12 -4.43 27.05
C ARG A 265 18.60 -4.62 25.61
N LYS A 266 18.70 -5.86 25.11
CA LYS A 266 19.12 -6.20 23.74
C LYS A 266 17.96 -6.21 22.72
N VAL A 267 16.79 -6.75 23.06
CA VAL A 267 15.69 -6.96 22.08
C VAL A 267 14.94 -5.69 21.67
N GLY A 268 15.11 -4.57 22.36
CA GLY A 268 14.54 -3.30 21.88
C GLY A 268 13.86 -2.47 22.94
N LEU A 269 13.47 -3.03 24.09
CA LEU A 269 12.75 -2.28 25.16
C LEU A 269 13.45 -0.97 25.55
N ALA A 270 14.79 -0.88 25.46
CA ALA A 270 15.56 0.35 25.66
C ALA A 270 15.44 1.41 24.55
N LYS A 271 15.21 1.01 23.30
CA LYS A 271 14.87 1.90 22.18
C LYS A 271 13.39 2.27 22.22
N ASP A 272 12.53 1.27 22.38
CA ASP A 272 11.08 1.43 22.23
C ASP A 272 10.53 2.31 23.36
N PHE A 273 10.92 2.07 24.62
CA PHE A 273 10.55 2.95 25.75
C PHE A 273 11.15 4.36 25.68
N LEU A 274 12.16 4.63 24.83
CA LEU A 274 12.67 5.99 24.59
C LEU A 274 11.94 6.70 23.43
N VAL A 275 11.18 5.98 22.62
CA VAL A 275 10.29 6.55 21.58
C VAL A 275 8.88 6.79 22.15
N ILE A 276 8.37 5.92 23.01
CA ILE A 276 7.00 6.03 23.55
C ILE A 276 6.72 7.20 24.55
N PRO A 277 7.69 7.98 25.13
CA PRO A 277 7.34 9.14 25.96
C PRO A 277 6.55 10.24 25.23
N ILE A 278 6.46 10.15 23.90
CA ILE A 278 5.74 11.07 23.00
C ILE A 278 4.22 11.14 23.31
N LEU A 279 3.60 10.12 23.91
CA LEU A 279 2.13 10.03 24.02
C LEU A 279 1.54 10.18 25.45
N ALA A 280 2.35 10.53 26.46
CA ALA A 280 1.89 10.55 27.86
C ALA A 280 2.25 11.84 28.64
N MET A 281 1.72 13.00 28.21
CA MET A 281 1.85 14.26 28.96
C MET A 281 0.57 14.61 29.76
N PRO A 282 0.68 14.99 31.05
CA PRO A 282 -0.46 15.41 31.88
C PRO A 282 -0.69 16.94 31.89
N ALA A 283 -1.82 17.34 32.47
CA ALA A 283 -2.43 18.70 32.44
C ALA A 283 -1.57 19.90 32.90
N ALA A 284 -0.34 19.71 33.38
CA ALA A 284 0.55 20.81 33.77
C ALA A 284 0.97 21.69 32.57
N LEU A 285 1.17 21.09 31.39
CA LEU A 285 1.48 21.83 30.16
C LEU A 285 0.26 22.61 29.62
N ALA A 286 -0.96 22.11 29.87
CA ALA A 286 -2.19 22.84 29.58
C ALA A 286 -2.40 24.04 30.51
N ALA A 287 -1.81 24.04 31.72
CA ALA A 287 -1.82 25.22 32.59
C ALA A 287 -0.86 26.30 32.08
N TRP A 288 0.38 25.93 31.78
CA TRP A 288 1.39 26.85 31.23
C TRP A 288 0.95 27.46 29.88
N GLY A 289 0.37 26.66 28.99
CA GLY A 289 -0.16 27.14 27.71
C GLY A 289 -1.39 28.06 27.83
N ARG A 290 -2.15 28.01 28.93
CA ARG A 290 -3.22 28.98 29.21
C ARG A 290 -2.63 30.32 29.66
N GLU A 291 -1.67 30.28 30.58
CA GLU A 291 -0.99 31.47 31.12
C GLU A 291 -0.34 32.31 30.00
N GLU A 292 0.40 31.67 29.08
CA GLU A 292 1.01 32.37 27.93
C GLU A 292 -0.03 32.84 26.88
N SER A 293 -1.16 32.13 26.75
CA SER A 293 -2.23 32.54 25.83
C SER A 293 -3.06 33.71 26.38
N ASP A 294 -3.24 33.79 27.70
CA ASP A 294 -3.91 34.90 28.38
C ASP A 294 -3.05 36.17 28.37
N GLU A 295 -1.72 36.07 28.53
CA GLU A 295 -0.80 37.20 28.32
C GLU A 295 -0.84 37.73 26.88
N ARG A 296 -0.87 36.84 25.88
CA ARG A 296 -0.98 37.22 24.46
C ARG A 296 -2.35 37.82 24.12
N ALA A 297 -3.43 37.33 24.73
CA ALA A 297 -4.76 37.91 24.58
C ALA A 297 -4.85 39.31 25.21
N ALA A 298 -4.27 39.50 26.40
CA ALA A 298 -4.18 40.82 27.04
C ALA A 298 -3.38 41.82 26.18
N ALA A 299 -2.27 41.39 25.58
CA ALA A 299 -1.48 42.22 24.67
C ALA A 299 -2.26 42.57 23.38
N ALA A 300 -3.04 41.65 22.81
CA ALA A 300 -3.85 41.90 21.62
C ALA A 300 -5.00 42.89 21.88
N VAL A 301 -5.67 42.78 23.04
CA VAL A 301 -6.75 43.71 23.44
C VAL A 301 -6.21 45.12 23.69
N ALA A 302 -4.96 45.27 24.15
CA ALA A 302 -4.32 46.57 24.31
C ALA A 302 -4.10 47.31 22.97
N VAL A 303 -3.81 46.57 21.89
CA VAL A 303 -3.59 47.16 20.54
C VAL A 303 -4.90 47.52 19.84
N SER A 304 -6.03 46.89 20.19
CA SER A 304 -7.30 47.07 19.48
C SER A 304 -8.14 48.30 19.89
N ARG A 305 -7.69 49.13 20.84
CA ARG A 305 -8.48 50.27 21.36
C ARG A 305 -8.35 51.57 20.57
N ASP A 306 -7.35 51.72 19.71
CA ASP A 306 -7.03 52.98 19.03
C ASP A 306 -7.52 53.05 17.56
N THR A 307 -8.71 52.52 17.24
CA THR A 307 -9.27 52.66 15.87
C THR A 307 -10.80 52.84 15.87
N PRO A 308 -11.32 54.02 15.51
CA PRO A 308 -12.76 54.26 15.43
C PRO A 308 -13.37 53.63 14.17
N ALA A 309 -14.47 52.89 14.34
CA ALA A 309 -15.14 52.17 13.26
C ALA A 309 -16.20 53.03 12.53
N THR A 310 -16.29 52.85 11.21
CA THR A 310 -17.37 53.43 10.36
C THR A 310 -18.17 52.28 9.73
N ALA A 311 -19.50 52.29 9.87
CA ALA A 311 -20.37 51.20 9.43
C ALA A 311 -20.97 51.42 8.02
N PRO A 312 -21.12 50.36 7.19
CA PRO A 312 -21.83 50.42 5.91
C PRO A 312 -23.30 49.96 6.01
N ALA A 313 -24.13 50.46 5.09
CA ALA A 313 -25.57 50.17 4.98
C ALA A 313 -25.86 48.93 4.08
N PRO A 314 -27.05 48.29 4.20
CA PRO A 314 -27.38 47.05 3.48
C PRO A 314 -27.84 47.26 2.02
N ALA A 315 -27.66 46.23 1.20
CA ALA A 315 -28.04 46.23 -0.23
C ALA A 315 -29.28 45.36 -0.51
N THR A 316 -30.09 45.77 -1.50
CA THR A 316 -31.36 45.16 -1.89
C THR A 316 -31.20 44.22 -3.10
N VAL A 317 -31.97 43.14 -3.15
CA VAL A 317 -31.99 42.14 -4.24
C VAL A 317 -33.09 42.44 -5.27
N VAL A 318 -32.79 42.30 -6.57
CA VAL A 318 -33.78 42.25 -7.66
C VAL A 318 -33.36 41.19 -8.69
N ALA A 319 -34.33 40.43 -9.21
CA ALA A 319 -34.14 39.36 -10.19
C ALA A 319 -34.44 39.83 -11.64
N PRO A 320 -33.94 39.15 -12.69
CA PRO A 320 -34.11 39.56 -14.09
C PRO A 320 -35.31 38.91 -14.80
N ALA A 321 -35.78 39.54 -15.88
CA ALA A 321 -36.76 38.97 -16.82
C ALA A 321 -36.35 39.24 -18.28
N ASP A 322 -36.48 38.18 -19.10
CA ASP A 322 -36.71 38.05 -20.55
C ASP A 322 -35.98 38.89 -21.62
N ILE A 323 -35.69 38.18 -22.72
CA ILE A 323 -35.02 38.65 -23.95
C ILE A 323 -35.96 38.45 -25.14
N VAL A 324 -36.12 39.47 -25.99
CA VAL A 324 -36.64 39.35 -27.37
C VAL A 324 -35.69 40.09 -28.32
N ALA A 325 -35.59 39.62 -29.57
CA ALA A 325 -34.45 39.85 -30.46
C ALA A 325 -34.71 40.80 -31.66
N ALA A 326 -33.68 40.92 -32.52
CA ALA A 326 -33.66 41.46 -33.91
C ALA A 326 -33.06 42.91 -34.09
N PRO A 327 -32.68 43.35 -35.32
CA PRO A 327 -31.26 43.27 -35.74
C PRO A 327 -30.63 44.51 -36.42
N ARG A 328 -29.27 44.52 -36.49
CA ARG A 328 -28.28 45.17 -37.45
C ARG A 328 -28.75 46.31 -38.40
N PRO A 329 -27.94 47.38 -38.66
CA PRO A 329 -26.68 47.23 -39.44
C PRO A 329 -25.54 48.26 -39.05
N PRO A 330 -24.61 48.82 -39.89
CA PRO A 330 -23.16 48.62 -39.64
C PRO A 330 -22.20 49.84 -39.65
N SER A 331 -21.09 49.74 -38.87
CA SER A 331 -19.80 50.49 -39.01
C SER A 331 -19.82 52.04 -38.78
N PRO A 332 -18.67 52.73 -38.54
CA PRO A 332 -17.27 52.28 -38.65
C PRO A 332 -16.32 52.57 -37.45
N VAL A 333 -15.08 52.11 -37.62
CA VAL A 333 -13.80 52.32 -36.90
C VAL A 333 -13.63 53.62 -36.10
N GLY A 334 -13.12 53.51 -34.85
CA GLY A 334 -12.52 54.65 -34.13
C GLY A 334 -11.97 54.35 -32.72
N GLY A 335 -10.66 54.58 -32.51
CA GLY A 335 -10.07 55.06 -31.26
C GLY A 335 -10.07 54.15 -30.01
N LEU A 336 -9.04 53.31 -29.86
CA LEU A 336 -8.73 52.62 -28.59
C LEU A 336 -7.47 53.28 -27.98
N GLY A 337 -7.66 54.22 -27.06
CA GLY A 337 -6.55 55.01 -26.50
C GLY A 337 -6.97 56.01 -25.43
N GLY A 338 -7.16 55.54 -24.19
CA GLY A 338 -7.29 56.41 -23.01
C GLY A 338 -8.38 56.01 -22.03
N ARG A 339 -8.11 55.01 -21.16
CA ARG A 339 -8.79 54.81 -19.85
C ARG A 339 -8.12 53.80 -18.92
N ILE A 340 -6.78 53.76 -18.89
CA ILE A 340 -5.99 53.08 -17.85
C ILE A 340 -4.93 54.05 -17.33
N LEU A 341 -5.36 55.10 -16.62
CA LEU A 341 -4.45 56.05 -15.95
C LEU A 341 -5.14 56.81 -14.80
N THR A 342 -6.04 56.16 -14.07
CA THR A 342 -6.79 56.78 -12.95
C THR A 342 -7.05 55.80 -11.79
N ALA A 343 -6.06 54.94 -11.48
CA ALA A 343 -6.16 53.96 -10.40
C ALA A 343 -4.82 53.65 -9.68
N LEU A 344 -3.84 54.57 -9.73
CA LEU A 344 -2.53 54.39 -9.05
C LEU A 344 -2.04 55.61 -8.24
N ALA A 345 -2.87 56.64 -8.06
CA ALA A 345 -2.48 57.89 -7.37
C ALA A 345 -2.68 57.85 -5.83
N GLY A 346 -2.51 56.68 -5.19
CA GLY A 346 -2.98 56.44 -3.82
C GLY A 346 -1.98 55.89 -2.80
N ASN A 347 -0.71 55.63 -3.15
CA ASN A 347 0.22 55.00 -2.21
C ASN A 347 1.61 55.67 -2.18
N PRO A 348 1.94 56.45 -1.13
CA PRO A 348 3.20 57.21 -1.05
C PRO A 348 4.45 56.35 -0.79
N SER A 349 4.32 55.03 -0.58
CA SER A 349 5.46 54.13 -0.40
C SER A 349 6.13 53.68 -1.70
N LEU A 350 5.47 53.82 -2.85
CA LEU A 350 6.01 53.44 -4.17
C LEU A 350 6.81 54.55 -4.86
N GLY A 351 6.66 55.82 -4.45
CA GLY A 351 7.35 56.95 -5.07
C GLY A 351 8.88 56.90 -4.94
N ARG A 352 9.40 56.46 -3.78
CA ARG A 352 10.85 56.43 -3.52
C ARG A 352 11.60 55.28 -4.20
N LEU A 353 10.89 54.34 -4.84
CA LEU A 353 11.47 53.22 -5.58
C LEU A 353 11.59 53.53 -7.09
N ALA A 354 10.82 54.50 -7.61
CA ALA A 354 10.92 54.97 -8.99
C ALA A 354 12.18 55.84 -9.21
N ASP A 355 12.46 56.76 -8.29
CA ASP A 355 13.61 57.68 -8.39
C ASP A 355 14.97 56.97 -8.28
N ALA A 356 15.03 55.79 -7.65
CA ALA A 356 16.24 54.99 -7.53
C ALA A 356 16.59 54.20 -8.81
N VAL A 357 15.62 53.99 -9.72
CA VAL A 357 15.79 53.14 -10.92
C VAL A 357 16.04 53.97 -12.19
N LEU A 358 15.62 55.24 -12.22
CA LEU A 358 15.84 56.13 -13.38
C LEU A 358 17.20 56.87 -13.36
N GLY A 359 18.06 56.62 -12.36
CA GLY A 359 19.25 57.44 -12.11
C GLY A 359 20.61 56.96 -12.65
N ASN A 360 20.75 55.73 -13.18
CA ASN A 360 22.09 55.21 -13.53
C ASN A 360 22.12 54.14 -14.66
N PRO A 361 22.56 54.47 -15.89
CA PRO A 361 22.52 53.57 -17.05
C PRO A 361 23.84 52.78 -17.27
N ALA A 362 24.41 52.16 -16.23
CA ALA A 362 25.69 51.44 -16.38
C ALA A 362 25.95 50.30 -15.36
N ALA A 363 25.10 49.26 -15.30
CA ALA A 363 25.47 47.87 -14.95
C ALA A 363 24.24 46.95 -14.86
N ALA A 364 24.02 46.07 -15.86
CA ALA A 364 22.98 45.04 -15.79
C ALA A 364 23.31 43.78 -16.63
N GLY A 365 24.25 42.97 -16.13
CA GLY A 365 24.44 41.57 -16.57
C GLY A 365 23.70 40.64 -15.60
N GLY A 366 22.50 40.21 -15.97
CA GLY A 366 21.43 39.83 -15.03
C GLY A 366 21.63 38.61 -14.11
N THR A 367 20.78 38.56 -13.05
CA THR A 367 20.31 37.32 -12.42
C THR A 367 18.96 37.54 -11.73
N ALA A 368 18.12 36.50 -11.71
CA ALA A 368 16.81 36.35 -11.03
C ALA A 368 15.64 37.26 -11.53
N VAL A 369 14.45 36.79 -11.98
CA VAL A 369 13.58 35.60 -11.75
C VAL A 369 12.41 35.88 -10.78
N VAL A 370 11.24 36.12 -11.38
CA VAL A 370 9.87 35.68 -11.02
C VAL A 370 9.20 36.21 -9.73
N VAL A 371 8.06 36.90 -9.92
CA VAL A 371 6.72 36.78 -9.29
C VAL A 371 5.86 37.97 -9.80
N ALA A 372 4.59 37.86 -10.25
CA ALA A 372 3.73 36.69 -10.50
C ALA A 372 2.50 37.05 -11.41
N VAL A 373 1.97 36.03 -12.11
CA VAL A 373 0.54 35.77 -12.47
C VAL A 373 -0.24 36.74 -13.39
N SER A 374 -0.28 36.36 -14.68
CA SER A 374 -1.44 36.04 -15.54
C SER A 374 -2.86 36.61 -15.28
N VAL A 375 -3.43 37.19 -16.35
CA VAL A 375 -4.82 37.16 -16.92
C VAL A 375 -5.03 38.53 -17.63
N ALA A 376 -5.43 38.67 -18.90
CA ALA A 376 -5.89 37.74 -19.94
C ALA A 376 -5.24 38.05 -21.32
N ALA A 377 -5.63 37.31 -22.36
CA ALA A 377 -5.07 37.37 -23.71
C ALA A 377 -5.80 38.31 -24.69
N VAL A 378 -5.25 38.39 -25.91
CA VAL A 378 -5.85 38.71 -27.23
C VAL A 378 -5.43 40.06 -27.89
N VAL A 379 -5.07 39.94 -29.19
CA VAL A 379 -4.66 40.94 -30.22
C VAL A 379 -3.23 41.50 -30.19
N PHE A 380 -2.36 40.93 -31.05
CA PHE A 380 -1.61 41.64 -32.13
C PHE A 380 -1.06 40.55 -33.09
N THR A 381 -1.81 40.18 -34.12
CA THR A 381 -1.50 40.41 -35.55
C THR A 381 -0.03 40.26 -35.95
N GLY A 382 0.29 39.16 -36.64
CA GLY A 382 1.51 38.99 -37.44
C GLY A 382 1.14 38.59 -38.87
N THR A 383 1.45 39.44 -39.84
CA THR A 383 1.21 39.24 -41.28
C THR A 383 2.47 38.73 -41.98
N GLY A 384 2.36 37.68 -42.79
CA GLY A 384 3.44 37.18 -43.65
C GLY A 384 3.00 35.94 -44.43
N GLY A 385 2.79 36.09 -45.74
CA GLY A 385 2.20 35.05 -46.60
C GLY A 385 3.21 34.06 -47.24
N PRO A 386 2.72 33.06 -48.01
CA PRO A 386 3.48 31.85 -48.35
C PRO A 386 3.86 31.69 -49.83
N ALA A 387 4.73 30.70 -50.11
CA ALA A 387 4.96 30.05 -51.41
C ALA A 387 5.57 28.64 -51.17
N ALA A 388 5.39 27.59 -51.97
CA ALA A 388 4.35 27.25 -52.96
C ALA A 388 4.47 25.74 -53.33
N SER A 389 3.35 25.00 -53.40
CA SER A 389 3.02 23.79 -54.22
C SER A 389 4.02 22.60 -54.45
N PRO A 390 3.59 21.44 -55.00
CA PRO A 390 2.24 20.99 -55.38
C PRO A 390 1.77 19.62 -54.81
N ASP A 391 0.49 19.33 -55.05
CA ASP A 391 -0.25 18.08 -54.80
C ASP A 391 -0.59 17.40 -56.15
N PRO A 392 -0.93 16.09 -56.19
CA PRO A 392 -2.08 15.71 -57.01
C PRO A 392 -3.01 14.64 -56.40
N ARG A 393 -4.32 14.94 -56.43
CA ARG A 393 -5.44 14.00 -56.21
C ARG A 393 -5.63 13.02 -57.38
N PRO A 394 -6.52 12.02 -57.24
CA PRO A 394 -7.75 12.11 -58.04
C PRO A 394 -9.07 11.88 -57.27
N SER A 395 -10.18 12.06 -57.99
CA SER A 395 -11.55 12.28 -57.48
C SER A 395 -12.40 11.02 -57.34
N ALA A 396 -13.53 11.14 -56.62
CA ALA A 396 -14.58 10.12 -56.52
C ALA A 396 -15.75 10.36 -57.52
N THR A 397 -16.52 9.31 -57.84
CA THR A 397 -17.87 9.40 -58.42
C THR A 397 -18.71 8.19 -57.98
N ALA A 398 -20.03 8.35 -57.88
CA ALA A 398 -20.96 7.48 -57.15
C ALA A 398 -21.68 6.41 -58.00
N VAL A 399 -22.22 5.36 -57.35
CA VAL A 399 -23.34 4.52 -57.84
C VAL A 399 -24.27 4.11 -56.68
N THR A 400 -25.56 3.93 -56.99
CA THR A 400 -26.73 3.74 -56.12
C THR A 400 -26.98 2.27 -55.68
N ALA A 401 -27.79 2.06 -54.62
CA ALA A 401 -28.35 0.76 -54.20
C ALA A 401 -29.55 0.32 -55.11
N PRO A 402 -30.07 -0.95 -55.08
CA PRO A 402 -30.94 -1.41 -53.96
C PRO A 402 -31.03 -2.94 -53.65
N GLY A 403 -31.54 -3.28 -52.45
CA GLY A 403 -32.75 -4.12 -52.25
C GLY A 403 -32.77 -5.67 -52.41
N THR A 404 -32.92 -6.37 -51.26
CA THR A 404 -33.81 -7.53 -50.99
C THR A 404 -33.86 -8.80 -51.89
N ALA A 405 -33.57 -9.97 -51.30
CA ALA A 405 -34.51 -11.12 -51.11
C ALA A 405 -33.79 -12.45 -50.75
N ALA A 406 -34.51 -13.37 -50.10
CA ALA A 406 -34.15 -14.78 -49.85
C ALA A 406 -35.40 -15.66 -50.13
N PRO A 407 -35.42 -17.01 -49.97
CA PRO A 407 -34.36 -18.03 -49.99
C PRO A 407 -34.65 -19.18 -50.99
N ALA A 408 -33.74 -20.16 -51.19
CA ALA A 408 -34.09 -21.51 -51.71
C ALA A 408 -33.00 -22.58 -51.46
N VAL A 409 -33.42 -23.85 -51.35
CA VAL A 409 -32.61 -25.07 -51.16
C VAL A 409 -32.48 -25.84 -52.50
N PRO A 410 -31.34 -26.53 -52.74
CA PRO A 410 -31.36 -27.86 -53.38
C PRO A 410 -30.43 -28.87 -52.67
N THR A 411 -30.89 -30.04 -52.22
CA THR A 411 -31.08 -31.33 -52.94
C THR A 411 -29.84 -31.92 -53.64
N SER A 412 -29.49 -33.16 -53.26
CA SER A 412 -28.41 -34.01 -53.79
C SER A 412 -28.76 -34.67 -55.13
N PRO A 413 -27.77 -35.09 -55.97
CA PRO A 413 -27.49 -36.52 -56.19
C PRO A 413 -25.99 -36.79 -56.58
N PRO A 414 -25.60 -37.94 -57.17
CA PRO A 414 -25.57 -39.31 -56.63
C PRO A 414 -24.15 -39.94 -56.63
N SER A 415 -24.04 -41.21 -56.21
CA SER A 415 -22.81 -42.01 -56.03
C SER A 415 -22.23 -42.68 -57.29
N SER A 416 -20.90 -42.88 -57.37
CA SER A 416 -20.24 -44.18 -57.69
C SER A 416 -18.69 -44.09 -57.82
N GLY A 417 -17.98 -45.18 -57.49
CA GLY A 417 -16.58 -45.43 -57.92
C GLY A 417 -15.48 -45.48 -56.82
N GLY A 418 -15.00 -46.68 -56.48
CA GLY A 418 -13.67 -46.91 -55.84
C GLY A 418 -12.65 -47.42 -56.87
N PRO A 419 -11.55 -48.14 -56.51
CA PRO A 419 -11.07 -48.54 -55.17
C PRO A 419 -9.56 -48.24 -54.93
N GLY A 420 -9.00 -48.60 -53.76
CA GLY A 420 -7.55 -48.66 -53.55
C GLY A 420 -7.11 -48.79 -52.09
N ALA A 421 -6.59 -49.96 -51.69
CA ALA A 421 -6.08 -50.22 -50.35
C ALA A 421 -4.57 -50.51 -50.36
N PRO A 422 -3.81 -50.02 -49.36
CA PRO A 422 -2.56 -50.63 -48.93
C PRO A 422 -2.67 -51.21 -47.51
N GLY A 423 -1.90 -52.27 -47.23
CA GLY A 423 -2.04 -53.11 -46.02
C GLY A 423 -1.35 -52.59 -44.74
N PRO A 424 -1.47 -53.34 -43.63
CA PRO A 424 -1.02 -52.91 -42.30
C PRO A 424 0.48 -53.17 -42.05
N ALA A 425 1.12 -52.23 -41.33
CA ALA A 425 2.47 -52.38 -40.78
C ALA A 425 2.41 -52.87 -39.30
N PRO A 426 3.48 -53.51 -38.77
CA PRO A 426 3.36 -54.42 -37.63
C PRO A 426 3.42 -53.75 -36.25
N SER A 427 2.78 -54.42 -35.28
CA SER A 427 2.78 -54.04 -33.86
C SER A 427 4.08 -54.43 -33.15
N ALA A 428 4.57 -53.57 -32.25
CA ALA A 428 5.61 -53.88 -31.27
C ALA A 428 4.98 -54.26 -29.91
N PRO A 429 5.62 -55.11 -29.08
CA PRO A 429 4.99 -55.72 -27.91
C PRO A 429 4.96 -54.80 -26.69
N ALA A 430 3.85 -54.83 -25.96
CA ALA A 430 3.72 -54.19 -24.63
C ALA A 430 3.98 -55.21 -23.52
N SER A 431 4.79 -54.82 -22.53
CA SER A 431 5.03 -55.60 -21.31
C SER A 431 3.84 -55.47 -20.33
N PRO A 432 3.57 -56.51 -19.49
CA PRO A 432 2.35 -56.57 -18.69
C PRO A 432 2.42 -55.71 -17.42
N VAL A 433 1.30 -55.06 -17.10
CA VAL A 433 1.00 -54.49 -15.77
C VAL A 433 -0.08 -55.37 -15.13
N PRO A 434 0.07 -55.81 -13.86
CA PRO A 434 -0.83 -56.78 -13.27
C PRO A 434 -2.20 -56.16 -12.90
N THR A 435 -3.26 -56.87 -13.27
CA THR A 435 -4.64 -56.54 -12.92
C THR A 435 -4.95 -56.92 -11.47
N GLY A 436 -5.08 -55.94 -10.58
CA GLY A 436 -5.83 -56.07 -9.33
C GLY A 436 -7.32 -55.83 -9.60
N ALA A 437 -8.19 -56.71 -9.13
CA ALA A 437 -9.63 -56.62 -9.35
C ALA A 437 -10.35 -55.93 -8.18
N ASP A 438 -11.20 -54.95 -8.50
CA ASP A 438 -12.23 -54.43 -7.58
C ASP A 438 -13.62 -54.82 -8.10
N PRO A 439 -14.44 -55.55 -7.30
CA PRO A 439 -15.79 -55.93 -7.69
C PRO A 439 -16.85 -54.95 -7.15
N GLY A 440 -17.82 -54.59 -8.01
CA GLY A 440 -19.14 -54.14 -7.56
C GLY A 440 -19.42 -52.63 -7.65
N SER A 441 -19.78 -52.16 -8.85
CA SER A 441 -20.55 -50.92 -9.02
C SER A 441 -21.87 -51.21 -9.72
N ALA A 442 -22.95 -51.25 -8.95
CA ALA A 442 -24.33 -51.30 -9.43
C ALA A 442 -25.22 -50.61 -8.38
N GLY A 443 -25.59 -49.35 -8.64
CA GLY A 443 -26.23 -48.49 -7.64
C GLY A 443 -26.59 -47.12 -8.18
N THR A 444 -27.39 -47.09 -9.26
CA THR A 444 -27.85 -45.86 -9.92
C THR A 444 -28.92 -45.14 -9.08
N GLY A 445 -28.50 -44.57 -7.95
CA GLY A 445 -29.32 -43.64 -7.16
C GLY A 445 -29.24 -42.23 -7.74
N GLY A 446 -30.37 -41.67 -8.19
CA GLY A 446 -30.42 -40.31 -8.72
C GLY A 446 -30.02 -39.28 -7.66
N ALA A 447 -28.92 -38.56 -7.90
CA ALA A 447 -28.44 -37.53 -6.99
C ALA A 447 -29.41 -36.33 -6.97
N SER A 448 -30.20 -36.22 -5.90
CA SER A 448 -31.01 -35.05 -5.62
C SER A 448 -30.12 -33.85 -5.31
N ALA A 449 -30.11 -32.88 -6.22
CA ALA A 449 -29.50 -31.58 -5.98
C ALA A 449 -30.32 -30.83 -4.90
N GLY A 450 -29.88 -30.87 -3.65
CA GLY A 450 -30.50 -30.07 -2.59
C GLY A 450 -30.44 -30.63 -1.17
N GLN A 451 -29.26 -30.67 -0.57
CA GLN A 451 -29.14 -30.40 0.87
C GLN A 451 -28.02 -29.39 1.11
N VAL A 452 -28.38 -28.27 1.75
CA VAL A 452 -27.44 -27.24 2.19
C VAL A 452 -26.86 -27.72 3.52
N LEU A 453 -25.57 -28.04 3.53
CA LEU A 453 -24.87 -28.43 4.76
C LEU A 453 -24.82 -27.22 5.70
N GLN A 454 -25.57 -27.27 6.81
CA GLN A 454 -25.42 -26.39 7.96
C GLN A 454 -24.17 -26.77 8.76
N GLY A 455 -23.01 -26.74 8.12
CA GLY A 455 -21.72 -26.85 8.79
C GLY A 455 -21.32 -25.53 9.43
N SER A 456 -20.49 -25.60 10.48
CA SER A 456 -19.74 -24.45 10.99
C SER A 456 -19.00 -23.75 9.84
N PRO A 457 -18.78 -22.42 9.89
CA PRO A 457 -18.00 -21.71 8.89
C PRO A 457 -16.63 -22.37 8.69
N ASN A 458 -16.28 -22.69 7.45
CA ASN A 458 -14.99 -23.30 7.09
C ASN A 458 -14.27 -22.37 6.11
N TRP A 459 -13.41 -21.50 6.64
CA TRP A 459 -12.74 -20.47 5.88
C TRP A 459 -11.47 -19.97 6.55
N GLY A 460 -10.60 -19.32 5.78
CA GLY A 460 -9.40 -18.68 6.28
C GLY A 460 -8.61 -17.99 5.18
N TYR A 461 -7.49 -17.40 5.58
CA TYR A 461 -6.60 -16.67 4.69
C TYR A 461 -5.15 -16.70 5.17
N VAL A 462 -4.23 -16.39 4.27
CA VAL A 462 -2.81 -16.21 4.58
C VAL A 462 -2.15 -15.21 3.65
N TYR A 463 -1.18 -14.47 4.17
CA TYR A 463 -0.21 -13.71 3.38
C TYR A 463 1.01 -14.59 3.17
N VAL A 464 1.35 -14.81 1.91
CA VAL A 464 2.64 -15.37 1.53
C VAL A 464 3.64 -14.22 1.52
N ASP A 465 4.24 -13.98 2.69
CA ASP A 465 5.33 -13.02 2.93
C ASP A 465 6.71 -13.59 2.60
N LYS A 466 6.77 -14.85 2.15
CA LYS A 466 7.97 -15.58 1.74
C LYS A 466 7.84 -16.04 0.30
N ALA A 467 8.29 -15.21 -0.63
CA ALA A 467 8.08 -15.40 -2.06
C ALA A 467 9.35 -15.75 -2.83
N THR A 468 10.49 -15.21 -2.40
CA THR A 468 11.78 -15.42 -3.06
C THR A 468 12.42 -16.74 -2.65
N GLU A 469 13.32 -17.29 -3.47
CA GLU A 469 14.11 -18.49 -3.14
C GLU A 469 14.90 -18.36 -1.81
N ALA A 470 15.29 -17.15 -1.41
CA ALA A 470 15.97 -16.90 -0.13
C ALA A 470 15.03 -16.96 1.09
N GLU A 471 13.74 -16.65 0.90
CA GLU A 471 12.71 -16.66 1.96
C GLU A 471 12.00 -18.03 2.05
N ALA A 472 11.79 -18.66 0.90
CA ALA A 472 11.20 -19.99 0.73
C ALA A 472 11.98 -20.75 -0.37
N PRO A 473 12.98 -21.58 0.01
CA PRO A 473 13.77 -22.35 -0.95
C PRO A 473 12.93 -23.30 -1.79
N ILE A 474 13.29 -23.48 -3.07
CA ILE A 474 12.54 -24.32 -4.00
C ILE A 474 12.47 -25.76 -3.49
N GLY A 475 11.28 -26.35 -3.51
CA GLY A 475 10.99 -27.69 -3.00
C GLY A 475 10.86 -27.79 -1.48
N THR A 476 11.10 -26.71 -0.72
CA THR A 476 11.07 -26.73 0.75
C THR A 476 9.78 -26.13 1.28
N ALA A 477 8.99 -26.94 2.00
CA ALA A 477 7.82 -26.46 2.72
C ALA A 477 8.22 -25.52 3.87
N THR A 478 7.85 -24.26 3.74
CA THR A 478 8.28 -23.16 4.60
C THR A 478 7.09 -22.63 5.40
N PRO A 479 7.14 -22.58 6.75
CA PRO A 479 6.05 -22.06 7.56
C PRO A 479 5.84 -20.56 7.34
N LEU A 480 4.59 -20.13 7.23
CA LEU A 480 4.19 -18.73 7.10
C LEU A 480 3.98 -18.08 8.46
N ASN A 481 4.03 -16.75 8.51
CA ASN A 481 3.94 -15.99 9.75
C ASN A 481 2.55 -16.14 10.42
N LEU A 482 2.52 -16.49 11.71
CA LEU A 482 1.27 -16.65 12.49
C LEU A 482 0.45 -15.37 12.56
N ASN A 483 1.10 -14.22 12.50
CA ASN A 483 0.43 -12.91 12.59
C ASN A 483 -0.25 -12.47 11.30
N THR A 484 -0.03 -13.17 10.18
CA THR A 484 -0.57 -12.85 8.86
C THR A 484 -1.31 -14.04 8.25
N GLN A 485 -1.93 -14.86 9.10
CA GLN A 485 -2.79 -15.97 8.72
C GLN A 485 -3.90 -16.13 9.76
N TRP A 486 -5.06 -16.60 9.32
CA TRP A 486 -6.14 -16.98 10.23
C TRP A 486 -7.05 -18.02 9.56
N SER A 487 -7.68 -18.87 10.36
CA SER A 487 -8.66 -19.85 9.87
C SER A 487 -9.62 -20.27 10.98
N THR A 488 -10.87 -20.62 10.63
CA THR A 488 -11.78 -21.30 11.57
C THR A 488 -11.28 -22.69 11.96
N ALA A 489 -10.36 -23.27 11.18
CA ALA A 489 -9.64 -24.48 11.55
C ALA A 489 -8.83 -24.33 12.85
N ALA A 490 -8.39 -23.12 13.22
CA ALA A 490 -7.60 -22.90 14.44
C ALA A 490 -8.36 -23.26 15.73
N ASP A 491 -9.69 -23.15 15.72
CA ASP A 491 -10.56 -23.42 16.87
C ASP A 491 -10.75 -24.92 17.15
N TYR A 492 -10.39 -25.80 16.20
CA TYR A 492 -10.48 -27.25 16.39
C TYR A 492 -9.19 -27.80 17.01
N PRO A 493 -9.25 -28.58 18.11
CA PRO A 493 -8.05 -29.09 18.81
C PRO A 493 -7.06 -29.89 17.95
N ALA A 494 -7.49 -30.45 16.83
CA ALA A 494 -6.63 -31.17 15.89
C ALA A 494 -5.71 -30.24 15.07
N THR A 495 -6.11 -28.98 14.90
CA THR A 495 -5.48 -27.98 14.02
C THR A 495 -5.05 -26.69 14.75
N THR A 496 -5.40 -26.54 16.02
CA THR A 496 -4.87 -25.47 16.89
C THR A 496 -3.33 -25.44 16.86
N GLY A 497 -2.78 -24.27 16.55
CA GLY A 497 -1.33 -24.05 16.46
C GLY A 497 -0.65 -24.57 15.18
N GLN A 498 -1.38 -25.21 14.26
CA GLN A 498 -0.84 -25.53 12.94
C GLN A 498 -0.69 -24.25 12.10
N GLN A 499 0.42 -24.15 11.37
CA GLN A 499 0.73 -23.04 10.48
C GLN A 499 0.46 -23.43 9.03
N ALA A 500 -0.07 -22.51 8.25
CA ALA A 500 -0.04 -22.58 6.80
C ALA A 500 1.42 -22.64 6.31
N LEU A 501 1.64 -23.47 5.29
CA LEU A 501 2.96 -23.70 4.69
C LEU A 501 2.93 -23.21 3.24
N VAL A 502 4.00 -22.54 2.80
CA VAL A 502 4.26 -22.32 1.38
C VAL A 502 5.40 -23.23 0.92
N THR A 503 5.21 -23.94 -0.18
CA THR A 503 6.29 -24.58 -0.93
C THR A 503 6.50 -23.81 -2.22
N HIS A 504 7.64 -23.17 -2.37
CA HIS A 504 8.05 -22.59 -3.64
C HIS A 504 8.43 -23.74 -4.58
N THR A 505 7.84 -23.81 -5.78
CA THR A 505 7.99 -24.95 -6.72
C THR A 505 8.77 -24.60 -7.99
N GLY A 506 9.36 -23.41 -8.03
CA GLY A 506 10.04 -22.81 -9.18
C GLY A 506 9.46 -21.43 -9.49
N THR A 507 10.18 -20.63 -10.30
CA THR A 507 9.95 -19.19 -10.43
C THR A 507 8.48 -18.81 -10.66
N GLY A 508 7.93 -18.03 -9.73
CA GLY A 508 6.53 -17.59 -9.73
C GLY A 508 5.49 -18.71 -9.59
N ARG A 509 5.85 -19.85 -8.99
CA ARG A 509 4.95 -21.01 -8.78
C ARG A 509 5.00 -21.48 -7.33
N TYR A 510 3.87 -21.49 -6.65
CA TYR A 510 3.78 -21.83 -5.23
C TYR A 510 2.71 -22.87 -5.00
N GLN A 511 2.90 -23.71 -3.98
CA GLN A 511 1.83 -24.50 -3.37
C GLN A 511 1.65 -24.03 -1.93
N VAL A 512 0.47 -23.52 -1.60
CA VAL A 512 0.09 -23.12 -0.25
C VAL A 512 -0.77 -24.21 0.36
N ARG A 513 -0.40 -24.70 1.55
CA ARG A 513 -1.17 -25.64 2.35
C ARG A 513 -1.83 -24.90 3.51
N LEU A 514 -3.15 -25.01 3.61
CA LEU A 514 -3.99 -24.41 4.64
C LEU A 514 -4.58 -25.53 5.52
N PRO A 515 -4.04 -25.75 6.74
CA PRO A 515 -4.50 -26.81 7.64
C PRO A 515 -5.99 -26.73 7.96
N GLY A 516 -6.69 -27.86 7.94
CA GLY A 516 -8.10 -27.97 8.35
C GLY A 516 -9.15 -27.31 7.44
N LEU A 517 -8.75 -26.58 6.38
CA LEU A 517 -9.68 -25.89 5.47
C LEU A 517 -10.18 -26.74 4.29
N GLY A 518 -9.82 -28.02 4.22
CA GLY A 518 -10.08 -28.88 3.07
C GLY A 518 -11.57 -29.17 2.86
N ALA A 519 -12.17 -28.65 1.78
CA ALA A 519 -13.60 -28.79 1.50
C ALA A 519 -13.92 -28.98 0.01
N GLU A 520 -14.85 -29.88 -0.32
CA GLU A 520 -15.24 -30.19 -1.70
C GLU A 520 -15.83 -28.98 -2.46
N ARG A 521 -16.47 -28.06 -1.73
CA ARG A 521 -17.03 -26.81 -2.24
C ARG A 521 -16.29 -25.58 -1.72
N ALA A 522 -14.97 -25.71 -1.50
CA ALA A 522 -14.10 -24.56 -1.34
C ALA A 522 -14.08 -23.72 -2.64
N VAL A 523 -14.07 -22.40 -2.49
CA VAL A 523 -13.63 -21.45 -3.50
C VAL A 523 -12.38 -20.76 -2.98
N THR A 524 -11.43 -20.51 -3.88
CA THR A 524 -10.15 -19.88 -3.55
C THR A 524 -9.99 -18.57 -4.31
N HIS A 525 -9.44 -17.56 -3.67
CA HIS A 525 -9.03 -16.30 -4.30
C HIS A 525 -7.56 -16.00 -3.97
N VAL A 526 -6.88 -15.37 -4.92
CA VAL A 526 -5.51 -14.88 -4.73
C VAL A 526 -5.40 -13.44 -5.24
N THR A 527 -4.72 -12.59 -4.47
CA THR A 527 -4.44 -11.20 -4.84
C THR A 527 -2.94 -10.93 -4.69
N ALA A 528 -2.30 -10.40 -5.73
CA ALA A 528 -0.89 -9.98 -5.66
C ALA A 528 -0.72 -8.81 -4.69
N TYR A 529 0.34 -8.84 -3.88
CA TYR A 529 0.57 -7.93 -2.75
C TYR A 529 1.90 -7.17 -2.90
N ARG A 530 1.96 -5.95 -2.35
CA ARG A 530 3.20 -5.22 -1.99
C ARG A 530 4.13 -4.76 -3.13
N THR A 531 3.73 -3.76 -3.92
CA THR A 531 4.59 -2.61 -4.36
C THR A 531 3.74 -1.51 -5.02
N VAL A 532 4.25 -0.27 -5.12
CA VAL A 532 3.64 0.82 -5.89
C VAL A 532 3.89 0.73 -7.41
N TYR A 533 5.07 0.23 -7.81
CA TYR A 533 5.68 0.65 -9.09
C TYR A 533 5.56 -0.33 -10.26
N ARG A 534 5.19 -1.60 -10.03
CA ARG A 534 5.12 -2.61 -11.08
C ARG A 534 3.90 -3.47 -10.93
N GLY A 535 2.99 -3.38 -11.89
CA GLY A 535 1.82 -4.24 -11.93
C GLY A 535 2.24 -5.72 -11.99
N ARG A 536 1.74 -6.49 -11.04
CA ARG A 536 1.83 -7.96 -10.98
C ARG A 536 0.42 -8.54 -10.91
N VAL A 537 0.29 -9.78 -11.35
CA VAL A 537 -0.93 -10.56 -11.12
C VAL A 537 -0.57 -11.96 -10.63
N CYS A 538 -1.39 -12.51 -9.74
CA CYS A 538 -1.32 -13.91 -9.37
C CYS A 538 -2.65 -14.58 -9.72
N ALA A 539 -2.59 -15.86 -10.08
CA ALA A 539 -3.72 -16.68 -10.50
C ALA A 539 -3.72 -18.00 -9.70
N VAL A 540 -4.90 -18.56 -9.46
CA VAL A 540 -5.04 -19.90 -8.89
C VAL A 540 -4.88 -20.91 -10.04
N ALA A 541 -3.78 -21.64 -10.07
CA ALA A 541 -3.52 -22.65 -11.09
C ALA A 541 -4.31 -23.94 -10.85
N ASP A 542 -4.41 -24.37 -9.59
CA ASP A 542 -5.32 -25.40 -9.10
C ASP A 542 -5.65 -25.14 -7.62
N TYR A 543 -6.74 -25.73 -7.13
CA TYR A 543 -7.02 -25.87 -5.70
C TYR A 543 -7.76 -27.18 -5.46
N ARG A 544 -7.41 -27.85 -4.36
CA ARG A 544 -7.95 -29.16 -4.00
C ARG A 544 -7.80 -29.46 -2.50
N ARG A 545 -8.78 -30.17 -1.97
CA ARG A 545 -8.70 -30.83 -0.67
C ARG A 545 -7.62 -31.93 -0.66
N SER A 546 -6.80 -31.95 0.38
CA SER A 546 -5.80 -32.97 0.69
C SER A 546 -5.96 -33.43 2.14
N GLY A 547 -6.76 -34.47 2.36
CA GLY A 547 -7.10 -34.95 3.71
C GLY A 547 -8.01 -33.96 4.44
N THR A 548 -7.52 -33.34 5.50
CA THR A 548 -8.18 -32.24 6.23
C THR A 548 -7.90 -30.87 5.65
N ASP A 549 -6.90 -30.73 4.77
CA ASP A 549 -6.31 -29.44 4.44
C ASP A 549 -6.69 -29.01 3.02
N GLU A 550 -6.60 -27.72 2.72
CA GLU A 550 -6.71 -27.22 1.35
C GLU A 550 -5.30 -26.99 0.78
N LEU A 551 -5.04 -27.48 -0.43
CA LEU A 551 -3.86 -27.15 -1.22
C LEU A 551 -4.25 -26.19 -2.33
N VAL A 552 -3.54 -25.06 -2.41
CA VAL A 552 -3.73 -24.04 -3.44
C VAL A 552 -2.44 -23.89 -4.23
N ASP A 553 -2.46 -24.24 -5.50
CA ASP A 553 -1.34 -23.99 -6.41
C ASP A 553 -1.51 -22.60 -7.05
N VAL A 554 -0.58 -21.69 -6.79
CA VAL A 554 -0.59 -20.28 -7.24
C VAL A 554 0.48 -20.06 -8.31
N ARG A 555 0.15 -19.23 -9.31
CA ARG A 555 1.12 -18.71 -10.28
C ARG A 555 1.12 -17.20 -10.32
N CYS A 556 2.29 -16.58 -10.20
CA CYS A 556 2.46 -15.13 -10.28
C CYS A 556 3.23 -14.74 -11.54
N PHE A 557 2.79 -13.66 -12.18
CA PHE A 557 3.31 -13.13 -13.43
C PHE A 557 3.56 -11.63 -13.30
N ASP A 558 4.58 -11.14 -14.01
CA ASP A 558 4.75 -9.71 -14.22
C ASP A 558 3.83 -9.17 -15.32
N HIS A 559 3.75 -7.84 -15.45
CA HIS A 559 3.04 -7.15 -16.53
C HIS A 559 3.40 -7.60 -17.96
N THR A 560 4.54 -8.27 -18.19
CA THR A 560 4.93 -8.81 -19.49
C THR A 560 4.37 -10.22 -19.76
N GLY A 561 3.89 -10.90 -18.71
CA GLY A 561 3.43 -12.29 -18.73
C GLY A 561 4.51 -13.30 -18.32
N ALA A 562 5.71 -12.85 -17.97
CA ALA A 562 6.78 -13.73 -17.49
C ALA A 562 6.48 -14.19 -16.05
N PRO A 563 6.71 -15.48 -15.72
CA PRO A 563 6.62 -15.95 -14.33
C PRO A 563 7.61 -15.19 -13.44
N ILE A 564 7.17 -14.80 -12.24
CA ILE A 564 8.02 -14.06 -11.31
C ILE A 564 7.69 -14.38 -9.85
N ASP A 565 8.73 -14.48 -9.04
CA ASP A 565 8.60 -14.63 -7.59
C ASP A 565 7.97 -13.37 -7.00
N TRP A 566 6.85 -13.51 -6.29
CA TRP A 566 6.10 -12.36 -5.78
C TRP A 566 5.24 -12.70 -4.57
N TRP A 567 5.00 -11.71 -3.70
CA TRP A 567 4.15 -11.85 -2.51
C TRP A 567 2.66 -11.74 -2.87
N PHE A 568 1.80 -12.48 -2.16
CA PHE A 568 0.36 -12.50 -2.41
C PHE A 568 -0.45 -12.89 -1.17
N THR A 569 -1.74 -12.56 -1.17
CA THR A 569 -2.72 -13.07 -0.21
C THR A 569 -3.50 -14.22 -0.83
N VAL A 570 -3.76 -15.28 -0.07
CA VAL A 570 -4.71 -16.35 -0.42
C VAL A 570 -5.89 -16.29 0.54
N PHE A 571 -7.10 -16.44 0.01
CA PHE A 571 -8.34 -16.64 0.77
C PHE A 571 -9.01 -17.93 0.31
N VAL A 572 -9.50 -18.74 1.25
CA VAL A 572 -10.29 -19.94 1.00
C VAL A 572 -11.55 -19.89 1.84
N ALA A 573 -12.71 -20.19 1.24
CA ALA A 573 -13.94 -20.45 1.97
C ALA A 573 -14.73 -21.59 1.34
N ALA A 574 -15.24 -22.49 2.16
CA ALA A 574 -16.31 -23.40 1.76
C ALA A 574 -17.61 -22.64 1.56
N ALA A 575 -18.45 -23.09 0.62
CA ALA A 575 -19.82 -22.62 0.49
C ALA A 575 -20.64 -22.99 1.75
N ALA A 576 -20.70 -22.06 2.71
CA ALA A 576 -21.50 -22.17 3.92
C ALA A 576 -23.00 -21.91 3.64
N GLY A 577 -23.87 -22.31 4.57
CA GLY A 577 -25.28 -21.92 4.60
C GLY A 577 -25.50 -20.45 4.97
N GLY A 578 -26.76 -20.02 5.07
CA GLY A 578 -27.15 -18.65 5.46
C GLY A 578 -28.23 -18.06 4.55
N THR A 579 -28.91 -17.02 5.02
CA THR A 579 -30.07 -16.40 4.34
C THR A 579 -29.69 -15.33 3.30
N GLN A 580 -28.48 -14.78 3.38
CA GLN A 580 -27.98 -13.76 2.45
C GLN A 580 -27.69 -14.34 1.05
N PRO A 581 -27.89 -13.59 -0.04
CA PRO A 581 -27.53 -14.03 -1.39
C PRO A 581 -26.03 -14.31 -1.52
N TYR A 582 -25.68 -15.54 -1.92
CA TYR A 582 -24.31 -15.98 -2.08
C TYR A 582 -24.18 -16.99 -3.22
N ALA A 583 -23.20 -16.79 -4.09
CA ALA A 583 -22.91 -17.75 -5.15
C ALA A 583 -21.41 -17.82 -5.43
N THR A 584 -20.94 -19.01 -5.79
CA THR A 584 -19.59 -19.24 -6.29
C THR A 584 -19.65 -19.92 -7.65
N VAL A 585 -18.69 -19.62 -8.52
CA VAL A 585 -18.54 -20.25 -9.83
C VAL A 585 -17.07 -20.54 -10.09
N ALA A 586 -16.75 -21.81 -10.27
CA ALA A 586 -15.44 -22.27 -10.70
C ALA A 586 -15.48 -22.63 -12.19
N TYR A 587 -15.05 -21.71 -13.06
CA TYR A 587 -15.05 -21.92 -14.51
C TYR A 587 -13.64 -22.26 -15.03
N SER A 588 -13.58 -23.22 -15.94
CA SER A 588 -12.35 -23.73 -16.56
C SER A 588 -12.51 -23.92 -18.07
N ALA A 589 -11.44 -24.29 -18.77
CA ALA A 589 -11.52 -24.63 -20.20
C ALA A 589 -12.46 -25.82 -20.50
N ALA A 590 -12.75 -26.67 -19.51
CA ALA A 590 -13.71 -27.76 -19.60
C ALA A 590 -15.16 -27.35 -19.23
N GLY A 591 -15.40 -26.06 -18.95
CA GLY A 591 -16.67 -25.54 -18.43
C GLY A 591 -16.67 -25.36 -16.91
N ILE A 592 -17.87 -25.31 -16.34
CA ILE A 592 -18.10 -25.15 -14.90
C ILE A 592 -17.71 -26.45 -14.16
N ARG A 593 -16.91 -26.31 -13.09
CA ARG A 593 -16.62 -27.40 -12.15
C ARG A 593 -17.72 -27.46 -11.10
N ALA A 594 -18.22 -28.66 -10.79
CA ALA A 594 -19.13 -28.86 -9.66
C ALA A 594 -18.45 -28.52 -8.31
N ALA A 595 -17.18 -28.92 -8.15
CA ALA A 595 -16.34 -28.48 -7.05
C ALA A 595 -16.11 -26.96 -7.11
N GLY A 596 -16.37 -26.27 -6.00
CA GLY A 596 -16.27 -24.81 -5.88
C GLY A 596 -17.39 -23.99 -6.54
N THR A 597 -18.46 -24.62 -7.05
CA THR A 597 -19.65 -23.91 -7.55
C THR A 597 -20.85 -24.11 -6.61
N ALA A 598 -21.50 -23.02 -6.22
CA ALA A 598 -22.64 -23.02 -5.30
C ALA A 598 -23.57 -21.82 -5.54
N ASN A 599 -24.83 -21.92 -5.12
CA ASN A 599 -25.84 -20.86 -5.21
C ASN A 599 -26.81 -21.00 -4.03
N SER A 600 -26.96 -19.94 -3.23
CA SER A 600 -27.79 -19.95 -2.01
C SER A 600 -29.29 -20.02 -2.28
N ALA A 601 -29.76 -19.62 -3.47
CA ALA A 601 -31.15 -19.74 -3.90
C ALA A 601 -31.47 -21.13 -4.52
N GLY A 602 -30.50 -22.06 -4.54
CA GLY A 602 -30.66 -23.41 -5.09
C GLY A 602 -30.68 -23.49 -6.62
N GLY A 603 -30.57 -22.36 -7.32
CA GLY A 603 -30.51 -22.32 -8.77
C GLY A 603 -29.16 -22.82 -9.33
N THR A 604 -29.15 -23.28 -10.59
CA THR A 604 -27.90 -23.72 -11.25
C THR A 604 -27.20 -22.55 -11.92
N ASN A 605 -26.01 -22.17 -11.43
CA ASN A 605 -25.19 -21.16 -12.07
C ASN A 605 -24.78 -21.62 -13.49
N SER A 606 -24.80 -20.72 -14.47
CA SER A 606 -24.38 -21.00 -15.85
C SER A 606 -23.32 -20.02 -16.34
N VAL A 607 -22.52 -20.43 -17.33
CA VAL A 607 -21.48 -19.59 -17.94
C VAL A 607 -21.52 -19.77 -19.46
N THR A 608 -21.86 -18.69 -20.17
CA THR A 608 -21.88 -18.64 -21.62
C THR A 608 -20.67 -17.85 -22.11
N ARG A 609 -19.79 -18.48 -22.90
CA ARG A 609 -18.70 -17.77 -23.59
C ARG A 609 -19.27 -17.00 -24.77
N THR A 610 -19.26 -15.67 -24.70
CA THR A 610 -19.80 -14.77 -25.73
C THR A 610 -18.75 -14.34 -26.76
N GLY A 611 -17.47 -14.58 -26.47
CA GLY A 611 -16.35 -14.35 -27.39
C GLY A 611 -15.02 -14.78 -26.75
N THR A 612 -13.91 -14.62 -27.47
CA THR A 612 -12.58 -14.91 -26.90
C THR A 612 -12.32 -14.02 -25.70
N GLY A 613 -12.07 -14.64 -24.54
CA GLY A 613 -11.90 -13.94 -23.27
C GLY A 613 -13.14 -13.16 -22.81
N ARG A 614 -14.34 -13.49 -23.28
CA ARG A 614 -15.59 -12.81 -22.88
C ARG A 614 -16.65 -13.84 -22.48
N TYR A 615 -17.20 -13.66 -21.29
CA TYR A 615 -18.17 -14.58 -20.69
C TYR A 615 -19.33 -13.83 -20.05
N GLN A 616 -20.50 -14.45 -20.04
CA GLN A 616 -21.64 -14.08 -19.22
C GLN A 616 -21.89 -15.20 -18.22
N VAL A 617 -21.78 -14.88 -16.93
CA VAL A 617 -22.16 -15.78 -15.83
C VAL A 617 -23.58 -15.43 -15.42
N GLN A 618 -24.49 -16.40 -15.35
CA GLN A 618 -25.83 -16.19 -14.79
C GLN A 618 -25.91 -16.82 -13.40
N LEU A 619 -26.34 -16.01 -12.43
CA LEU A 619 -26.63 -16.40 -11.06
C LEU A 619 -28.15 -16.33 -10.86
N PRO A 620 -28.88 -17.43 -11.07
CA PRO A 620 -30.34 -17.44 -10.92
C PRO A 620 -30.76 -17.38 -9.45
N GLY A 621 -31.89 -16.72 -9.21
CA GLY A 621 -32.51 -16.48 -7.91
C GLY A 621 -32.89 -15.01 -7.76
N ARG A 622 -34.14 -14.73 -7.38
CA ARG A 622 -34.69 -13.37 -7.27
C ARG A 622 -33.84 -12.45 -6.39
N ASP A 623 -33.24 -12.98 -5.33
CA ASP A 623 -32.42 -12.19 -4.40
C ASP A 623 -31.06 -11.77 -4.99
N PHE A 624 -30.59 -12.40 -6.07
CA PHE A 624 -29.43 -11.92 -6.85
C PHE A 624 -29.80 -10.78 -7.78
N ALA A 625 -31.06 -10.71 -8.25
CA ALA A 625 -31.49 -9.78 -9.30
C ALA A 625 -31.33 -8.29 -8.92
N ALA A 626 -31.19 -7.96 -7.64
CA ALA A 626 -30.87 -6.61 -7.18
C ALA A 626 -29.46 -6.15 -7.60
N GLY A 627 -28.49 -7.07 -7.76
CA GLY A 627 -27.12 -6.76 -8.18
C GLY A 627 -26.31 -5.91 -7.20
N THR A 628 -26.73 -5.84 -5.92
CA THR A 628 -26.12 -5.03 -4.84
C THR A 628 -24.93 -5.70 -4.14
N GLY A 629 -24.63 -6.96 -4.48
CA GLY A 629 -23.55 -7.71 -3.86
C GLY A 629 -22.15 -7.33 -4.34
N GLY A 630 -21.18 -7.59 -3.47
CA GLY A 630 -19.76 -7.56 -3.79
C GLY A 630 -19.35 -8.78 -4.60
N MET A 631 -18.35 -8.60 -5.47
CA MET A 631 -17.82 -9.66 -6.31
C MET A 631 -16.30 -9.76 -6.15
N MET A 632 -15.81 -10.96 -5.88
CA MET A 632 -14.40 -11.30 -6.00
C MET A 632 -14.22 -12.17 -7.24
N LEU A 633 -13.24 -11.85 -8.08
CA LEU A 633 -12.90 -12.63 -9.26
C LEU A 633 -11.38 -12.78 -9.37
N THR A 634 -10.95 -14.02 -9.56
CA THR A 634 -9.53 -14.39 -9.70
C THR A 634 -9.36 -15.27 -10.94
N THR A 635 -8.28 -15.07 -11.71
CA THR A 635 -7.95 -15.96 -12.85
C THR A 635 -7.74 -17.39 -12.37
N PHE A 636 -8.32 -18.36 -13.09
CA PHE A 636 -8.13 -19.80 -12.84
C PHE A 636 -7.38 -20.47 -14.00
N GLY A 637 -6.42 -21.32 -13.64
CA GLY A 637 -5.60 -22.11 -14.56
C GLY A 637 -4.16 -21.60 -14.73
N THR A 638 -3.45 -22.22 -15.65
CA THR A 638 -1.98 -22.15 -15.73
C THR A 638 -1.42 -21.00 -16.58
N ALA A 639 -2.28 -20.24 -17.24
CA ALA A 639 -1.93 -19.22 -18.22
C ALA A 639 -1.64 -17.85 -17.58
N ALA A 640 -0.73 -17.09 -18.20
CA ALA A 640 -0.55 -15.66 -17.92
C ALA A 640 -1.76 -14.87 -18.44
N ALA A 641 -2.81 -14.81 -17.61
CA ALA A 641 -4.05 -14.09 -17.91
C ALA A 641 -4.53 -13.31 -16.67
N ARG A 642 -5.16 -12.15 -16.93
CA ARG A 642 -5.94 -11.40 -15.95
C ARG A 642 -7.41 -11.46 -16.34
N CYS A 643 -8.28 -11.69 -15.37
CA CYS A 643 -9.72 -11.61 -15.57
C CYS A 643 -10.31 -10.51 -14.65
N ARG A 644 -11.39 -9.86 -15.10
CA ARG A 644 -12.08 -8.78 -14.38
C ARG A 644 -13.59 -8.89 -14.52
N VAL A 645 -14.32 -8.22 -13.64
CA VAL A 645 -15.76 -7.99 -13.80
C VAL A 645 -15.95 -6.79 -14.72
N ALA A 646 -16.48 -7.04 -15.93
CA ALA A 646 -16.79 -5.97 -16.88
C ALA A 646 -18.00 -5.14 -16.45
N GLY A 647 -19.01 -5.80 -15.88
CA GLY A 647 -20.20 -5.18 -15.34
C GLY A 647 -21.24 -6.22 -14.96
N THR A 648 -22.35 -5.75 -14.42
CA THR A 648 -23.50 -6.59 -14.02
C THR A 648 -24.79 -6.04 -14.58
N ALA A 649 -25.73 -6.94 -14.90
CA ALA A 649 -27.08 -6.60 -15.33
C ALA A 649 -28.09 -7.59 -14.76
N SER A 650 -29.24 -7.09 -14.28
CA SER A 650 -30.38 -7.92 -13.88
C SER A 650 -31.08 -8.47 -15.12
N ALA A 651 -31.43 -9.76 -15.11
CA ALA A 651 -32.08 -10.46 -16.20
C ALA A 651 -33.23 -11.32 -15.67
N GLY A 652 -34.40 -10.69 -15.45
CA GLY A 652 -35.50 -11.32 -14.71
C GLY A 652 -35.08 -11.62 -13.27
N ASP A 653 -35.40 -12.81 -12.76
CA ASP A 653 -34.97 -13.30 -11.45
C ASP A 653 -33.52 -13.84 -11.44
N ALA A 654 -32.60 -13.22 -12.17
CA ALA A 654 -31.19 -13.61 -12.22
C ALA A 654 -30.25 -12.40 -12.32
N LEU A 655 -29.05 -12.55 -11.79
CA LEU A 655 -27.94 -11.61 -12.03
C LEU A 655 -27.04 -12.14 -13.16
N THR A 656 -26.83 -11.33 -14.20
CA THR A 656 -25.81 -11.59 -15.22
C THR A 656 -24.55 -10.82 -14.90
N VAL A 657 -23.44 -11.52 -14.67
CA VAL A 657 -22.10 -10.94 -14.47
C VAL A 657 -21.31 -11.10 -15.77
N SER A 658 -20.89 -10.00 -16.37
CA SER A 658 -20.02 -10.03 -17.55
C SER A 658 -18.56 -10.10 -17.10
N VAL A 659 -17.83 -11.11 -17.57
CA VAL A 659 -16.41 -11.33 -17.26
C VAL A 659 -15.57 -11.12 -18.51
N ALA A 660 -14.47 -10.38 -18.37
CA ALA A 660 -13.48 -10.20 -19.42
C ALA A 660 -12.12 -10.70 -18.97
N CYS A 661 -11.48 -11.54 -19.79
CA CYS A 661 -10.15 -12.09 -19.58
C CYS A 661 -9.20 -11.67 -20.71
N GLN A 662 -7.98 -11.29 -20.34
CA GLN A 662 -6.94 -10.79 -21.25
C GLN A 662 -5.62 -11.49 -20.96
N ALA A 663 -4.77 -11.63 -21.97
CA ALA A 663 -3.39 -12.06 -21.76
C ALA A 663 -2.63 -10.97 -20.98
N VAL A 664 -1.69 -11.40 -20.15
CA VAL A 664 -0.74 -10.49 -19.50
C VAL A 664 0.42 -10.29 -20.48
N THR A 665 0.48 -9.10 -21.09
CA THR A 665 1.47 -8.72 -22.10
C THR A 665 1.71 -7.20 -22.05
N THR A 666 2.89 -6.75 -22.45
CA THR A 666 3.24 -5.31 -22.56
C THR A 666 2.49 -4.53 -23.64
N GLY A 667 1.88 -5.22 -24.61
CA GLY A 667 1.20 -4.62 -25.76
C GLY A 667 -0.25 -4.21 -25.51
N ALA A 668 -0.99 -4.05 -26.61
CA ALA A 668 -2.44 -3.84 -26.58
C ALA A 668 -3.18 -5.02 -25.92
N ALA A 669 -4.37 -4.75 -25.36
CA ALA A 669 -5.17 -5.74 -24.66
C ALA A 669 -5.59 -6.88 -25.60
N THR A 670 -4.91 -8.02 -25.52
CA THR A 670 -5.28 -9.22 -26.27
C THR A 670 -6.25 -10.04 -25.42
N ALA A 671 -7.50 -10.10 -25.85
CA ALA A 671 -8.51 -10.92 -25.20
C ALA A 671 -8.10 -12.40 -25.28
N ARG A 672 -8.20 -13.13 -24.15
CA ARG A 672 -7.68 -14.49 -24.02
C ARG A 672 -8.63 -15.36 -23.22
N ASP A 673 -8.91 -16.55 -23.71
CA ASP A 673 -9.64 -17.54 -22.94
C ASP A 673 -8.82 -18.03 -21.74
N SER A 674 -9.45 -18.07 -20.57
CA SER A 674 -8.89 -18.50 -19.30
C SER A 674 -10.05 -18.91 -18.39
N GLY A 675 -9.78 -19.82 -17.45
CA GLY A 675 -10.71 -20.03 -16.35
C GLY A 675 -10.76 -18.82 -15.42
N PHE A 676 -11.76 -18.80 -14.55
CA PHE A 676 -11.88 -17.85 -13.44
C PHE A 676 -12.64 -18.48 -12.26
N LEU A 677 -12.32 -18.01 -11.06
CA LEU A 677 -13.09 -18.26 -9.84
C LEU A 677 -13.82 -16.96 -9.50
N LEU A 678 -15.14 -17.02 -9.38
CA LEU A 678 -16.02 -15.90 -9.01
C LEU A 678 -16.73 -16.24 -7.70
N THR A 679 -16.76 -15.28 -6.78
CA THR A 679 -17.63 -15.28 -5.59
C THR A 679 -18.48 -14.01 -5.60
N TYR A 680 -19.80 -14.17 -5.45
CA TYR A 680 -20.75 -13.09 -5.21
C TYR A 680 -21.30 -13.22 -3.79
N THR A 681 -21.41 -12.11 -3.07
CA THR A 681 -22.02 -12.03 -1.74
C THR A 681 -22.77 -10.71 -1.58
N ASP A 682 -24.00 -10.73 -1.06
CA ASP A 682 -24.79 -9.53 -0.75
C ASP A 682 -25.06 -9.43 0.75
N ARG A 683 -24.76 -8.29 1.37
CA ARG A 683 -24.95 -8.02 2.81
C ARG A 683 -24.26 -9.00 3.77
N ALA A 684 -23.18 -9.63 3.32
CA ALA A 684 -22.30 -10.47 4.12
C ALA A 684 -20.88 -10.45 3.53
N GLY A 685 -19.85 -10.69 4.36
CA GLY A 685 -18.52 -11.02 3.88
C GLY A 685 -18.50 -12.34 3.09
N PRO A 686 -17.52 -12.55 2.20
CA PRO A 686 -17.48 -13.73 1.31
C PRO A 686 -17.21 -15.06 2.04
N HIS A 687 -16.87 -15.01 3.32
CA HIS A 687 -16.79 -16.18 4.21
C HIS A 687 -18.15 -16.56 4.86
N ARG A 688 -19.18 -15.69 4.74
CA ARG A 688 -20.53 -15.85 5.32
C ARG A 688 -20.61 -16.08 6.84
N ASP A 689 -19.55 -15.74 7.56
CA ASP A 689 -19.50 -15.90 9.01
C ASP A 689 -19.98 -14.61 9.69
N GLY A 690 -21.18 -14.63 10.26
CA GLY A 690 -21.76 -13.48 10.95
C GLY A 690 -21.04 -13.10 12.25
N SER A 691 -20.14 -13.94 12.76
CA SER A 691 -19.31 -13.63 13.94
C SER A 691 -18.02 -12.87 13.58
N ALA A 692 -17.60 -12.92 12.32
CA ALA A 692 -16.35 -12.32 11.85
C ALA A 692 -16.62 -11.02 11.07
N PRO A 693 -16.06 -9.87 11.51
CA PRO A 693 -16.26 -8.61 10.82
C PRO A 693 -15.66 -8.61 9.41
N SER A 694 -16.38 -8.00 8.48
CA SER A 694 -16.06 -8.02 7.05
C SER A 694 -16.72 -6.90 6.28
N ALA A 695 -16.16 -6.58 5.12
CA ALA A 695 -16.73 -5.61 4.20
C ALA A 695 -16.48 -6.00 2.75
N TYR A 696 -17.29 -5.44 1.86
CA TYR A 696 -16.91 -5.27 0.46
C TYR A 696 -17.24 -3.85 0.01
N THR A 697 -16.48 -3.31 -0.93
CA THR A 697 -16.75 -1.99 -1.51
C THR A 697 -16.40 -1.99 -2.99
N LEU A 698 -17.31 -1.45 -3.80
CA LEU A 698 -17.07 -1.15 -5.20
C LEU A 698 -16.63 0.31 -5.34
N VAL A 699 -15.44 0.52 -5.89
CA VAL A 699 -14.92 1.84 -6.28
C VAL A 699 -15.02 2.01 -7.80
N SER A 700 -15.59 3.12 -8.24
CA SER A 700 -15.65 3.50 -9.65
C SER A 700 -15.32 4.99 -9.85
N GLY A 701 -15.33 5.49 -11.09
CA GLY A 701 -15.07 6.91 -11.41
C GLY A 701 -13.63 7.27 -11.78
N GLY A 702 -12.69 6.31 -11.76
CA GLY A 702 -11.35 6.48 -12.32
C GLY A 702 -10.55 7.60 -11.67
N ALA A 703 -10.37 8.73 -12.36
CA ALA A 703 -9.64 9.89 -11.85
C ALA A 703 -10.39 10.63 -10.71
N ALA A 704 -11.71 10.48 -10.62
CA ALA A 704 -12.56 10.98 -9.55
C ALA A 704 -13.23 9.78 -8.85
N PRO A 705 -12.51 9.02 -8.02
CA PRO A 705 -13.04 7.81 -7.42
C PRO A 705 -14.17 8.12 -6.46
N HIS A 706 -15.18 7.27 -6.46
CA HIS A 706 -16.26 7.26 -5.48
C HIS A 706 -16.63 5.81 -5.15
N VAL A 707 -17.16 5.61 -3.95
CA VAL A 707 -17.71 4.34 -3.49
C VAL A 707 -19.15 4.22 -3.97
N ASP A 708 -19.48 3.13 -4.66
CA ASP A 708 -20.86 2.76 -4.95
C ASP A 708 -21.47 2.16 -3.67
N ALA A 709 -22.17 3.00 -2.90
CA ALA A 709 -22.81 2.61 -1.64
C ALA A 709 -23.90 1.53 -1.83
N ALA A 710 -24.51 1.43 -3.01
CA ALA A 710 -25.48 0.36 -3.30
C ALA A 710 -24.79 -0.99 -3.59
N ARG A 711 -23.48 -0.99 -3.88
CA ARG A 711 -22.61 -2.16 -4.05
C ARG A 711 -21.47 -2.20 -3.03
N SER A 712 -21.74 -1.70 -1.83
CA SER A 712 -20.84 -1.74 -0.69
C SER A 712 -21.58 -2.22 0.56
N TYR A 713 -20.85 -2.88 1.46
CA TYR A 713 -21.34 -3.41 2.71
C TYR A 713 -20.20 -3.42 3.72
N SER A 714 -20.50 -3.16 4.98
CA SER A 714 -19.62 -3.44 6.11
C SER A 714 -20.46 -4.01 7.26
N SER A 715 -19.91 -4.96 8.00
CA SER A 715 -20.59 -5.60 9.14
C SER A 715 -20.88 -4.64 10.30
N ASP A 716 -20.17 -3.52 10.39
CA ASP A 716 -20.40 -2.42 11.34
C ASP A 716 -21.28 -1.29 10.77
N GLY A 717 -21.73 -1.41 9.53
CA GLY A 717 -22.51 -0.39 8.82
C GLY A 717 -21.69 0.77 8.25
N GLU A 718 -20.36 0.79 8.41
CA GLU A 718 -19.52 1.85 7.85
C GLU A 718 -19.47 1.79 6.30
N THR A 719 -19.63 2.94 5.66
CA THR A 719 -19.25 3.10 4.24
C THR A 719 -17.85 3.69 4.19
N PRO A 720 -16.86 3.02 3.55
CA PRO A 720 -15.50 3.54 3.48
C PRO A 720 -15.43 4.85 2.70
N SER A 721 -14.45 5.67 3.03
CA SER A 721 -14.02 6.77 2.16
C SER A 721 -12.96 6.28 1.17
N VAL A 722 -12.93 6.87 -0.03
CA VAL A 722 -11.88 6.64 -1.04
C VAL A 722 -11.22 7.95 -1.41
N SER A 723 -9.89 7.91 -1.55
CA SER A 723 -9.09 9.04 -2.04
C SER A 723 -8.15 8.58 -3.14
N ARG A 724 -7.96 9.41 -4.18
CA ARG A 724 -6.94 9.21 -5.21
C ARG A 724 -5.67 9.93 -4.78
N LEU A 725 -4.62 9.18 -4.48
CA LEU A 725 -3.33 9.73 -4.06
C LEU A 725 -2.44 10.05 -5.26
N ASN A 726 -2.54 9.26 -6.33
CA ASN A 726 -1.92 9.52 -7.64
C ASN A 726 -2.72 8.80 -8.74
N THR A 727 -2.33 8.94 -10.00
CA THR A 727 -2.84 8.12 -11.11
C THR A 727 -2.67 6.64 -10.78
N GLY A 728 -3.77 5.88 -10.84
CA GLY A 728 -3.80 4.47 -10.48
C GLY A 728 -3.52 4.14 -9.01
N TRP A 729 -3.36 5.13 -8.11
CA TRP A 729 -3.15 4.89 -6.68
C TRP A 729 -4.31 5.44 -5.87
N TYR A 730 -5.06 4.51 -5.27
CA TYR A 730 -6.19 4.78 -4.41
C TYR A 730 -5.89 4.38 -2.97
N ARG A 731 -6.46 5.11 -2.02
CA ARG A 731 -6.51 4.71 -0.61
C ARG A 731 -7.96 4.66 -0.15
N LEU A 732 -8.39 3.46 0.24
CA LEU A 732 -9.62 3.24 1.01
C LEU A 732 -9.34 3.48 2.50
N THR A 733 -10.32 4.04 3.21
CA THR A 733 -10.27 4.19 4.67
C THR A 733 -11.61 3.81 5.30
N TRP A 734 -11.55 2.84 6.21
CA TRP A 734 -12.53 2.57 7.25
C TRP A 734 -12.00 3.06 8.59
N THR A 735 -12.89 3.41 9.51
CA THR A 735 -12.63 4.03 10.80
C THR A 735 -12.83 3.03 11.94
N SER A 736 -13.75 2.06 11.79
CA SER A 736 -14.12 1.09 12.85
C SER A 736 -13.82 -0.39 12.53
N LEU A 737 -13.40 -0.70 11.31
CA LEU A 737 -13.32 -2.08 10.81
C LEU A 737 -11.94 -2.77 10.96
N GLY A 738 -10.87 -2.01 11.19
CA GLY A 738 -9.48 -2.49 11.21
C GLY A 738 -9.10 -3.35 12.42
N LYS A 739 -8.27 -4.37 12.16
CA LYS A 739 -7.59 -5.20 13.17
C LYS A 739 -6.32 -5.77 12.57
N PHE A 740 -5.25 -5.84 13.35
CA PHE A 740 -4.01 -6.48 12.92
C PHE A 740 -4.23 -7.95 12.50
N GLY A 741 -3.59 -8.38 11.43
CA GLY A 741 -3.72 -9.74 10.88
C GLY A 741 -4.98 -9.94 10.03
N ASP A 742 -5.53 -8.89 9.44
CA ASP A 742 -6.65 -8.87 8.49
C ASP A 742 -6.25 -9.29 7.06
N SER A 743 -7.20 -9.47 6.14
CA SER A 743 -6.96 -9.81 4.73
C SER A 743 -7.83 -8.99 3.77
N VAL A 744 -7.26 -8.61 2.63
CA VAL A 744 -7.99 -8.02 1.51
C VAL A 744 -7.80 -8.84 0.24
N GLN A 745 -8.90 -9.05 -0.47
CA GLN A 745 -8.93 -9.52 -1.86
C GLN A 745 -9.37 -8.38 -2.78
N LEU A 746 -8.73 -8.25 -3.95
CA LEU A 746 -9.06 -7.22 -4.93
C LEU A 746 -9.48 -7.82 -6.27
N THR A 747 -10.35 -7.10 -6.97
CA THR A 747 -10.85 -7.49 -8.28
C THR A 747 -11.05 -6.24 -9.11
N ALA A 748 -10.46 -6.18 -10.31
CA ALA A 748 -10.67 -5.05 -11.21
C ALA A 748 -12.12 -5.03 -11.73
N TYR A 749 -12.68 -3.83 -11.89
CA TYR A 749 -14.07 -3.61 -12.26
C TYR A 749 -14.20 -2.51 -13.33
N GLY A 750 -15.08 -2.73 -14.30
CA GLY A 750 -15.37 -1.80 -15.40
C GLY A 750 -14.87 -2.31 -16.75
N ASP A 751 -15.11 -1.54 -17.82
CA ASP A 751 -14.93 -1.99 -19.21
C ASP A 751 -13.56 -1.73 -19.84
N ASP A 752 -12.66 -1.05 -19.13
CA ASP A 752 -11.29 -0.76 -19.55
C ASP A 752 -10.36 -2.00 -19.52
N ASP A 753 -9.07 -1.86 -19.78
CA ASP A 753 -8.11 -2.97 -19.74
C ASP A 753 -7.30 -3.05 -18.44
N ARG A 754 -7.83 -2.43 -17.37
CA ARG A 754 -7.12 -2.28 -16.12
C ARG A 754 -7.10 -3.57 -15.31
N TYR A 755 -6.06 -3.68 -14.50
CA TYR A 755 -5.99 -4.62 -13.39
C TYR A 755 -5.50 -3.87 -12.15
N CYS A 756 -5.97 -4.29 -10.99
CA CYS A 756 -5.57 -3.71 -9.72
C CYS A 756 -5.02 -4.79 -8.80
N HIS A 757 -4.10 -4.42 -7.92
CA HIS A 757 -3.52 -5.31 -6.92
C HIS A 757 -3.29 -4.57 -5.60
N LEU A 758 -2.94 -5.35 -4.58
CA LEU A 758 -2.93 -4.89 -3.20
C LEU A 758 -1.64 -4.14 -2.88
N GLY A 759 -1.79 -2.96 -2.30
CA GLY A 759 -0.71 -2.13 -1.78
C GLY A 759 -0.40 -2.43 -0.33
N ALA A 760 -0.15 -1.39 0.46
CA ALA A 760 -0.09 -1.50 1.91
C ALA A 760 -1.49 -1.71 2.49
N ILE A 761 -1.58 -2.55 3.53
CA ILE A 761 -2.71 -2.57 4.46
C ILE A 761 -2.17 -2.10 5.79
N ASN A 762 -2.81 -1.11 6.37
CA ASN A 762 -2.49 -0.61 7.69
C ASN A 762 -3.77 -0.52 8.52
N SER A 763 -3.92 -1.51 9.40
CA SER A 763 -4.95 -1.65 10.42
C SER A 763 -4.39 -1.65 11.84
N TYR A 764 -3.09 -1.36 11.97
CA TYR A 764 -2.31 -1.52 13.20
C TYR A 764 -1.77 -0.19 13.74
N SER A 765 -1.60 0.86 12.91
CA SER A 765 -1.02 2.12 13.38
C SER A 765 -2.01 2.98 14.19
N ALA A 766 -3.31 2.75 14.06
CA ALA A 766 -4.36 3.41 14.83
C ALA A 766 -5.67 2.58 14.86
N PRO A 767 -5.68 1.36 15.44
CA PRO A 767 -6.89 0.56 15.52
C PRO A 767 -8.02 1.33 16.24
N PRO A 768 -9.28 1.27 15.79
CA PRO A 768 -9.82 0.36 14.77
C PRO A 768 -9.81 0.94 13.33
N LYS A 769 -9.01 1.96 13.03
CA LYS A 769 -8.88 2.48 11.66
C LYS A 769 -8.17 1.48 10.76
N LEU A 770 -8.68 1.32 9.54
CA LEU A 770 -8.11 0.51 8.46
C LEU A 770 -7.89 1.41 7.25
N THR A 771 -6.66 1.47 6.75
CA THR A 771 -6.36 2.04 5.43
C THR A 771 -5.81 0.98 4.51
N VAL A 772 -6.35 0.91 3.29
CA VAL A 772 -5.91 -0.03 2.24
C VAL A 772 -5.49 0.77 1.02
N ASP A 773 -4.23 0.65 0.63
CA ASP A 773 -3.74 1.16 -0.65
C ASP A 773 -4.01 0.14 -1.77
N VAL A 774 -4.48 0.65 -2.91
CA VAL A 774 -4.79 -0.13 -4.12
C VAL A 774 -4.07 0.49 -5.30
N TYR A 775 -3.34 -0.34 -6.04
CA TYR A 775 -2.59 0.05 -7.23
C TYR A 775 -3.23 -0.55 -8.49
N CYS A 776 -3.70 0.30 -9.39
CA CYS A 776 -4.29 -0.04 -10.67
C CYS A 776 -3.36 0.32 -11.82
N HIS A 777 -3.28 -0.57 -12.81
CA HIS A 777 -2.34 -0.50 -13.93
C HIS A 777 -3.05 -0.76 -15.26
N GLY A 778 -2.56 -0.13 -16.33
CA GLY A 778 -2.89 -0.52 -17.71
C GLY A 778 -2.03 -1.69 -18.19
N ASN A 779 -2.30 -2.22 -19.40
CA ASN A 779 -1.57 -3.38 -19.95
C ASN A 779 -0.05 -3.24 -19.88
N ALA A 780 0.47 -2.06 -20.20
CA ALA A 780 1.89 -1.73 -20.21
C ALA A 780 2.57 -1.80 -18.82
N GLY A 781 1.83 -2.10 -17.75
CA GLY A 781 2.34 -2.16 -16.38
C GLY A 781 2.48 -0.78 -15.71
N THR A 782 2.29 0.30 -16.46
CA THR A 782 2.21 1.67 -15.93
C THR A 782 0.96 1.87 -15.09
N LEU A 783 1.08 2.60 -13.98
CA LEU A 783 -0.07 3.01 -13.16
C LEU A 783 -1.10 3.75 -14.03
N ALA A 784 -2.37 3.41 -13.85
CA ALA A 784 -3.47 4.00 -14.58
C ALA A 784 -4.77 3.89 -13.77
N ASP A 785 -5.60 4.94 -13.85
CA ASP A 785 -6.89 4.94 -13.18
C ASP A 785 -7.80 3.83 -13.70
N GLY A 786 -8.59 3.23 -12.80
CA GLY A 786 -9.48 2.09 -13.05
C GLY A 786 -10.40 1.81 -11.87
N GLY A 787 -11.50 1.10 -12.11
CA GLY A 787 -12.43 0.65 -11.06
C GLY A 787 -11.99 -0.66 -10.41
N PHE A 788 -12.43 -0.91 -9.18
CA PHE A 788 -12.15 -2.16 -8.46
C PHE A 788 -13.19 -2.46 -7.37
N VAL A 789 -13.34 -3.74 -7.06
CA VAL A 789 -13.97 -4.22 -5.82
C VAL A 789 -12.87 -4.62 -4.85
N ALA A 790 -12.96 -4.15 -3.61
CA ALA A 790 -12.16 -4.62 -2.48
C ALA A 790 -13.06 -5.41 -1.52
N SER A 791 -12.65 -6.63 -1.15
CA SER A 791 -13.30 -7.44 -0.12
C SER A 791 -12.36 -7.61 1.06
N TYR A 792 -12.78 -7.14 2.22
CA TYR A 792 -12.03 -7.15 3.48
C TYR A 792 -12.58 -8.21 4.44
N LEU A 793 -11.66 -8.88 5.12
CA LEU A 793 -11.88 -10.02 6.01
C LEU A 793 -11.00 -9.83 7.24
N ARG A 794 -11.47 -10.16 8.45
CA ARG A 794 -10.59 -10.28 9.61
C ARG A 794 -10.99 -11.43 10.53
N ALA A 795 -10.03 -11.91 11.31
CA ALA A 795 -10.28 -12.75 12.47
C ALA A 795 -11.31 -12.08 13.42
N PRO A 796 -12.30 -12.82 13.98
CA PRO A 796 -13.29 -12.33 14.95
C PRO A 796 -12.67 -11.47 16.07
#